data_AF-A0A4U6W120-F1
#
_entry.id   AF-A0A4U6W120-F1
#
_cell.length_a   1.000
_cell.length_b   1.000
_cell.length_c   1.000
_cell.angle_alpha   90.00
_cell.angle_beta   90.00
_cell.angle_gamma   90.00
#
_symmetry.space_group_name_H-M   'P 1'
#
loop_
_entity.id
_entity.type
_entity.pdbx_description
1 polymer ?
#
loop_
_entity_poly.entity_id
_entity_poly.type
_entity_poly.pdbx_seq_one_letter_code
_entity_poly.pdbx_strand_id
1 'polypeptide(L)'
;MPQAHCYLHLALTAAAILLVVPLAAAYPWQVCGTTGSFTANSTYQANLAVLAAALPTNASSSPDLFATAVVGAVPDQVSALALCRGDTNATACSACLVTAFMDVQNMCAYDRSAAIYYDPCILYYSNLHFLSSDDNVPAASTDRINLRNVTSEPARFNRLVGALVNATADYAAYNSTRRYAAGEASFDQEYPKVYSWAQCTPDLTPAQCRGCLAGIIARMPSLFTDRVGGRFLGIRCSYRYEVNSFLHSPVTVQLAESGSAGAPAPAMEPTTVTPAVTGGGRNHSVPGTVLAIVLPTIAALLVINLLVWLCFWRTRRSQPCLACQNPTPAAGTENIEIIESMIIDISTLRAATGDFAESNKLGEGGFGAVYKGTLPDGDEIAVKRLSRCSAQGVGELKNELALVAKLQHKNLVSLVGVCLERQERLLVYEFVPNRSLDQILFDGERREQLDWAKRWSIIHGIARGLQYLHEDSQLRVVHRDLKTSNILLDMNMNPKISDFGLARLFGRDQTQGVTNHVVGTYGYMAPEYLTRGSYSVKSDVFSFGVMVLEIVTGKKHNGRHDDDGRRSPAQDILSFVWEHWTAGAVPEAIVDPRMGTGFSRSDVLRCVHIGLLCVQEDPADRPVMSSVVMMLGSDTVSLRNPSSPAFYGRNRISPTSSTSSGEYTAG
;
A
#
# COMPACT_ATOMS: atom_id res chain seq x y z
N MET A 1 3.12 -50.26 -13.11
CA MET A 1 4.18 -49.31 -13.57
C MET A 1 3.77 -48.25 -14.61
N PRO A 2 2.51 -48.08 -15.09
CA PRO A 2 2.18 -46.97 -16.02
C PRO A 2 1.69 -45.68 -15.33
N GLN A 3 1.30 -45.71 -14.05
CA GLN A 3 0.79 -44.53 -13.33
C GLN A 3 1.89 -43.52 -12.96
N ALA A 4 3.11 -43.97 -12.64
CA ALA A 4 4.20 -43.10 -12.18
C ALA A 4 4.71 -42.13 -13.28
N HIS A 5 4.68 -42.55 -14.55
CA HIS A 5 5.10 -41.70 -15.66
C HIS A 5 4.10 -40.56 -15.95
N CYS A 6 2.81 -40.77 -15.66
CA CYS A 6 1.80 -39.73 -15.84
C CYS A 6 1.95 -38.59 -14.82
N TYR A 7 2.28 -38.92 -13.56
CA TYR A 7 2.51 -37.93 -12.50
C TYR A 7 3.77 -37.11 -12.72
N LEU A 8 4.83 -37.70 -13.29
CA LEU A 8 6.08 -37.00 -13.57
C LEU A 8 5.90 -35.98 -14.71
N HIS A 9 5.16 -36.33 -15.76
CA HIS A 9 4.86 -35.40 -16.85
C HIS A 9 3.92 -34.28 -16.41
N LEU A 10 2.95 -34.54 -15.53
CA LEU A 10 2.08 -33.50 -14.94
C LEU A 10 2.83 -32.57 -13.97
N ALA A 11 3.79 -33.10 -13.20
CA ALA A 11 4.61 -32.29 -12.30
C ALA A 11 5.58 -31.38 -13.06
N LEU A 12 6.17 -31.88 -14.15
CA LEU A 12 7.08 -31.10 -15.00
C LEU A 12 6.35 -30.00 -15.79
N THR A 13 5.13 -30.26 -16.25
CA THR A 13 4.31 -29.23 -16.91
C THR A 13 3.79 -28.19 -15.91
N ALA A 14 3.40 -28.60 -14.69
CA ALA A 14 3.01 -27.67 -13.63
C ALA A 14 4.18 -26.80 -13.14
N ALA A 15 5.39 -27.36 -13.03
CA ALA A 15 6.59 -26.63 -12.67
C ALA A 15 7.01 -25.62 -13.77
N ALA A 16 6.86 -26.00 -15.05
CA ALA A 16 7.09 -25.08 -16.17
C ALA A 16 6.08 -23.93 -16.21
N ILE A 17 4.83 -24.16 -15.79
CA ILE A 17 3.79 -23.12 -15.68
C ILE A 17 4.04 -22.19 -14.47
N LEU A 18 4.53 -22.73 -13.35
CA LEU A 18 4.87 -21.96 -12.14
C LEU A 18 6.10 -21.06 -12.30
N LEU A 19 7.01 -21.38 -13.22
CA LEU A 19 8.18 -20.56 -13.53
C LEU A 19 7.88 -19.35 -14.44
N VAL A 20 6.66 -19.24 -14.98
CA VAL A 20 6.30 -18.21 -15.97
C VAL A 20 5.36 -17.13 -15.39
N VAL A 21 4.86 -17.26 -14.16
CA VAL A 21 3.98 -16.25 -13.56
C VAL A 21 4.81 -15.20 -12.80
N PRO A 22 4.90 -13.94 -13.27
CA PRO A 22 5.52 -12.88 -12.49
C PRO A 22 4.61 -12.56 -11.29
N LEU A 23 5.21 -12.45 -10.10
CA LEU A 23 4.56 -11.91 -8.89
C LEU A 23 4.17 -10.44 -9.14
N ALA A 24 2.96 -10.21 -9.64
CA ALA A 24 2.35 -8.89 -9.73
C ALA A 24 1.99 -8.40 -8.32
N ALA A 25 2.35 -7.14 -8.02
CA ALA A 25 2.06 -6.47 -6.75
C ALA A 25 0.55 -6.48 -6.40
N ALA A 26 0.24 -6.37 -5.10
CA ALA A 26 -1.12 -6.30 -4.56
C ALA A 26 -1.98 -5.28 -5.33
N TYR A 27 -3.10 -5.77 -5.80
CA TYR A 27 -4.06 -5.18 -6.71
C TYR A 27 -5.44 -5.45 -6.10
N PRO A 28 -6.32 -4.45 -5.90
CA PRO A 28 -6.33 -3.07 -6.43
C PRO A 28 -5.42 -2.05 -5.71
N TRP A 29 -5.38 -0.83 -6.22
CA TRP A 29 -4.71 0.32 -5.59
C TRP A 29 -5.72 1.39 -5.15
N GLN A 30 -5.66 1.82 -3.89
CA GLN A 30 -6.55 2.84 -3.33
C GLN A 30 -5.80 4.12 -2.92
N VAL A 31 -6.48 5.25 -2.98
CA VAL A 31 -6.04 6.55 -2.47
C VAL A 31 -7.18 7.15 -1.64
N CYS A 32 -7.01 7.11 -0.32
CA CYS A 32 -7.98 7.62 0.63
C CYS A 32 -7.81 9.13 0.82
N GLY A 33 -8.92 9.88 0.79
CA GLY A 33 -8.91 11.33 0.72
C GLY A 33 -8.85 12.03 2.07
N THR A 34 -8.40 13.29 2.07
CA THR A 34 -8.20 14.10 3.30
C THR A 34 -9.30 15.15 3.52
N THR A 35 -10.37 15.12 2.73
CA THR A 35 -11.44 16.15 2.73
C THR A 35 -12.41 16.05 3.91
N GLY A 36 -12.08 15.23 4.91
CA GLY A 36 -12.84 14.97 6.12
C GLY A 36 -13.45 13.57 6.13
N SER A 37 -14.03 13.19 7.27
CA SER A 37 -14.71 11.92 7.44
C SER A 37 -16.23 12.11 7.62
N PHE A 38 -17.00 11.06 7.35
CA PHE A 38 -18.42 10.97 7.64
C PHE A 38 -18.66 9.90 8.70
N THR A 39 -19.73 10.00 9.48
CA THR A 39 -20.04 9.02 10.53
C THR A 39 -20.86 7.85 9.98
N ALA A 40 -20.80 6.70 10.66
CA ALA A 40 -21.68 5.59 10.37
C ALA A 40 -23.16 6.02 10.44
N ASN A 41 -23.98 5.54 9.50
CA ASN A 41 -25.40 5.86 9.34
C ASN A 41 -25.69 7.35 9.09
N SER A 42 -24.71 8.10 8.57
CA SER A 42 -24.92 9.49 8.16
C SER A 42 -25.64 9.61 6.81
N THR A 43 -26.23 10.79 6.56
CA THR A 43 -26.79 11.17 5.26
C THR A 43 -25.77 11.01 4.14
N TYR A 44 -24.50 11.35 4.39
CA TYR A 44 -23.42 11.17 3.42
C TYR A 44 -23.22 9.69 3.04
N GLN A 45 -23.22 8.78 4.03
CA GLN A 45 -23.12 7.34 3.77
C GLN A 45 -24.32 6.83 2.97
N ALA A 46 -25.53 7.29 3.27
CA ALA A 46 -26.73 6.94 2.51
C ALA A 46 -26.64 7.43 1.05
N ASN A 47 -26.17 8.66 0.83
CA ASN A 47 -25.95 9.22 -0.51
C ASN A 47 -24.89 8.43 -1.30
N LEU A 48 -23.82 7.98 -0.64
CA LEU A 48 -22.80 7.11 -1.24
C LEU A 48 -23.38 5.73 -1.60
N ALA A 49 -24.25 5.16 -0.77
CA ALA A 49 -24.92 3.89 -1.06
C ALA A 49 -25.85 3.97 -2.29
N VAL A 50 -26.55 5.10 -2.47
CA VAL A 50 -27.36 5.36 -3.68
C VAL A 50 -26.46 5.36 -4.93
N LEU A 51 -25.30 6.00 -4.85
CA LEU A 51 -24.31 6.01 -5.94
C LEU A 51 -23.77 4.61 -6.23
N ALA A 52 -23.44 3.83 -5.19
CA ALA A 52 -22.94 2.47 -5.31
C ALA A 52 -23.95 1.53 -5.98
N ALA A 53 -25.25 1.76 -5.80
CA ALA A 53 -26.31 0.99 -6.45
C ALA A 53 -26.52 1.38 -7.93
N ALA A 54 -26.32 2.65 -8.28
CA ALA A 54 -26.64 3.17 -9.61
C ALA A 54 -25.46 3.15 -10.60
N LEU A 55 -24.27 3.60 -10.16
CA LEU A 55 -23.13 3.85 -11.04
C LEU A 55 -22.59 2.62 -11.78
N PRO A 56 -22.48 1.42 -11.19
CA PRO A 56 -22.02 0.24 -11.92
C PRO A 56 -22.90 -0.09 -13.12
N THR A 57 -24.22 0.01 -12.97
CA THR A 57 -25.17 -0.22 -14.07
C THR A 57 -25.09 0.90 -15.09
N ASN A 58 -25.09 2.17 -14.64
CA ASN A 58 -25.04 3.33 -15.53
C ASN A 58 -23.77 3.38 -16.38
N ALA A 59 -22.61 3.04 -15.80
CA ALA A 59 -21.36 2.96 -16.56
C ALA A 59 -21.42 1.79 -17.54
N SER A 60 -21.88 0.61 -17.12
CA SER A 60 -21.92 -0.58 -17.99
C SER A 60 -22.91 -0.47 -19.17
N SER A 61 -24.00 0.29 -19.01
CA SER A 61 -24.97 0.54 -20.08
C SER A 61 -24.56 1.68 -21.00
N SER A 62 -23.60 2.52 -20.58
CA SER A 62 -23.05 3.60 -21.39
C SER A 62 -22.14 3.04 -22.49
N PRO A 63 -22.25 3.53 -23.74
CA PRO A 63 -21.38 3.09 -24.84
C PRO A 63 -19.89 3.37 -24.56
N ASP A 64 -19.61 4.37 -23.70
CA ASP A 64 -18.26 4.78 -23.34
C ASP A 64 -17.75 4.17 -22.02
N LEU A 65 -18.54 3.29 -21.40
CA LEU A 65 -18.21 2.63 -20.13
C LEU A 65 -17.87 3.60 -18.99
N PHE A 66 -18.57 4.72 -18.97
CA PHE A 66 -18.34 5.84 -18.08
C PHE A 66 -19.65 6.38 -17.55
N ALA A 67 -19.68 6.71 -16.26
CA ALA A 67 -20.79 7.42 -15.64
C ALA A 67 -20.32 8.30 -14.49
N THR A 68 -21.04 9.40 -14.29
CA THR A 68 -20.88 10.30 -13.15
C THR A 68 -22.23 10.56 -12.52
N ALA A 69 -22.27 10.81 -11.23
CA ALA A 69 -23.49 11.20 -10.56
C ALA A 69 -23.19 12.05 -9.32
N VAL A 70 -24.14 12.92 -8.98
CA VAL A 70 -24.10 13.75 -7.77
C VAL A 70 -25.38 13.46 -7.00
N VAL A 71 -25.25 13.10 -5.71
CA VAL A 71 -26.39 12.78 -4.84
C VAL A 71 -26.31 13.60 -3.56
N GLY A 72 -27.45 14.15 -3.14
CA GLY A 72 -27.56 14.96 -1.92
C GLY A 72 -27.23 16.44 -2.13
N ALA A 73 -27.34 17.19 -1.03
CA ALA A 73 -27.07 18.63 -0.96
C ALA A 73 -25.97 18.91 0.07
N VAL A 74 -25.28 20.04 -0.07
CA VAL A 74 -24.25 20.49 0.87
C VAL A 74 -24.87 20.57 2.29
N PRO A 75 -24.23 20.01 3.33
CA PRO A 75 -22.85 19.51 3.39
C PRO A 75 -22.65 18.01 3.12
N ASP A 76 -23.71 17.25 2.80
CA ASP A 76 -23.69 15.79 2.64
C ASP A 76 -23.74 15.33 1.17
N GLN A 77 -23.52 16.25 0.24
CA GLN A 77 -23.44 15.95 -1.19
C GLN A 77 -22.26 15.02 -1.49
N VAL A 78 -22.48 14.04 -2.37
CA VAL A 78 -21.46 13.12 -2.88
C VAL A 78 -21.43 13.23 -4.40
N SER A 79 -20.29 13.60 -4.96
CA SER A 79 -19.99 13.50 -6.38
C SER A 79 -19.17 12.24 -6.63
N ALA A 80 -19.53 11.43 -7.62
CA ALA A 80 -18.77 10.24 -7.96
C ALA A 80 -18.62 10.05 -9.48
N LEU A 81 -17.53 9.39 -9.84
CA LEU A 81 -17.11 9.09 -11.19
C LEU A 81 -16.67 7.62 -11.27
N ALA A 82 -17.19 6.92 -12.27
CA ALA A 82 -16.87 5.53 -12.57
C ALA A 82 -16.44 5.42 -14.03
N LEU A 83 -15.24 4.90 -14.27
CA LEU A 83 -14.67 4.73 -15.61
C LEU A 83 -14.11 3.32 -15.76
N CYS A 84 -14.54 2.58 -16.77
CA CYS A 84 -13.90 1.31 -17.13
C CYS A 84 -12.92 1.48 -18.29
N ARG A 85 -11.96 0.56 -18.39
CA ARG A 85 -10.96 0.59 -19.45
C ARG A 85 -11.62 0.37 -20.81
N GLY A 86 -11.22 1.13 -21.82
CA GLY A 86 -11.92 1.18 -23.10
C GLY A 86 -11.99 -0.16 -23.87
N ASP A 87 -11.13 -1.12 -23.55
CA ASP A 87 -11.11 -2.49 -24.11
C ASP A 87 -11.90 -3.52 -23.28
N THR A 88 -12.60 -3.08 -22.22
CA THR A 88 -13.41 -3.95 -21.36
C THR A 88 -14.85 -4.06 -21.91
N ASN A 89 -15.57 -5.14 -21.57
CA ASN A 89 -16.99 -5.30 -21.91
C ASN A 89 -17.92 -4.82 -20.78
N ALA A 90 -19.19 -4.58 -21.09
CA ALA A 90 -20.17 -4.04 -20.15
C ALA A 90 -20.30 -4.89 -18.87
N THR A 91 -20.35 -6.22 -18.99
CA THR A 91 -20.49 -7.13 -17.85
C THR A 91 -19.29 -7.07 -16.91
N ALA A 92 -18.07 -7.07 -17.45
CA ALA A 92 -16.84 -6.95 -16.68
C ALA A 92 -16.70 -5.56 -16.05
N CYS A 93 -17.14 -4.52 -16.75
CA CYS A 93 -17.17 -3.15 -16.22
C CYS A 93 -18.08 -3.05 -14.99
N SER A 94 -19.33 -3.55 -15.09
CA SER A 94 -20.27 -3.55 -13.97
C SER A 94 -19.72 -4.31 -12.76
N ALA A 95 -19.22 -5.54 -12.98
CA ALA A 95 -18.67 -6.36 -11.91
C ALA A 95 -17.46 -5.71 -11.22
N CYS A 96 -16.57 -5.05 -11.99
CA CYS A 96 -15.43 -4.32 -11.46
C CYS A 96 -15.88 -3.15 -10.58
N LEU A 97 -16.85 -2.36 -11.03
CA LEU A 97 -17.34 -1.19 -10.29
C LEU A 97 -18.13 -1.57 -9.03
N VAL A 98 -18.93 -2.65 -9.06
CA VAL A 98 -19.58 -3.18 -7.84
C VAL A 98 -18.53 -3.54 -6.80
N THR A 99 -17.49 -4.27 -7.21
CA THR A 99 -16.38 -4.65 -6.34
C THR A 99 -15.65 -3.41 -5.83
N ALA A 100 -15.38 -2.45 -6.71
CA ALA A 100 -14.70 -1.20 -6.36
C ALA A 100 -15.44 -0.40 -5.29
N PHE A 101 -16.77 -0.29 -5.36
CA PHE A 101 -17.57 0.39 -4.33
C PHE A 101 -17.55 -0.34 -2.99
N MET A 102 -17.52 -1.67 -2.97
CA MET A 102 -17.38 -2.44 -1.73
C MET A 102 -15.99 -2.24 -1.12
N ASP A 103 -14.96 -2.41 -1.95
CA ASP A 103 -13.56 -2.41 -1.55
C ASP A 103 -13.09 -1.02 -1.09
N VAL A 104 -13.51 0.04 -1.79
CA VAL A 104 -13.15 1.42 -1.39
C VAL A 104 -13.77 1.80 -0.04
N GLN A 105 -14.99 1.34 0.25
CA GLN A 105 -15.64 1.59 1.55
C GLN A 105 -15.00 0.80 2.69
N ASN A 106 -14.39 -0.35 2.40
CA ASN A 106 -13.65 -1.13 3.39
C ASN A 106 -12.24 -0.56 3.63
N MET A 107 -11.55 -0.13 2.56
CA MET A 107 -10.17 0.33 2.62
C MET A 107 -10.02 1.81 3.00
N CYS A 108 -10.97 2.66 2.59
CA CYS A 108 -11.04 4.08 2.92
C CYS A 108 -12.30 4.35 3.76
N ALA A 109 -12.47 3.56 4.83
CA ALA A 109 -13.65 3.60 5.66
C ALA A 109 -13.88 5.01 6.20
N TYR A 110 -15.10 5.51 6.00
CA TYR A 110 -15.56 6.81 6.49
C TYR A 110 -14.93 8.05 5.85
N ASP A 111 -14.09 7.93 4.82
CA ASP A 111 -13.54 9.11 4.15
C ASP A 111 -14.54 9.75 3.20
N ARG A 112 -14.66 11.08 3.25
CA ARG A 112 -15.52 11.88 2.34
C ARG A 112 -14.95 12.02 0.94
N SER A 113 -13.80 11.44 0.65
CA SER A 113 -13.34 11.22 -0.71
C SER A 113 -12.39 10.03 -0.78
N ALA A 114 -12.44 9.27 -1.86
CA ALA A 114 -11.51 8.16 -2.08
C ALA A 114 -11.49 7.74 -3.55
N ALA A 115 -10.31 7.35 -4.03
CA ALA A 115 -10.11 6.72 -5.33
C ALA A 115 -9.71 5.26 -5.16
N ILE A 116 -10.17 4.40 -6.07
CA ILE A 116 -9.71 3.03 -6.19
C ILE A 116 -9.49 2.68 -7.66
N TYR A 117 -8.39 1.98 -7.93
CA TYR A 117 -7.87 1.67 -9.25
C TYR A 117 -7.69 0.16 -9.39
N TYR A 118 -8.47 -0.40 -10.31
CA TYR A 118 -8.26 -1.72 -10.89
C TYR A 118 -7.76 -1.55 -12.33
N ASP A 119 -7.28 -2.63 -12.93
CA ASP A 119 -6.78 -2.68 -14.30
C ASP A 119 -7.93 -2.48 -15.31
N PRO A 120 -9.16 -3.02 -15.08
CA PRO A 120 -10.32 -2.76 -15.92
C PRO A 120 -11.22 -1.60 -15.46
N CYS A 121 -11.07 -1.03 -14.25
CA CYS A 121 -11.90 0.11 -13.85
C CYS A 121 -11.29 1.02 -12.77
N ILE A 122 -11.77 2.27 -12.74
CA ILE A 122 -11.43 3.33 -11.81
C ILE A 122 -12.73 3.85 -11.19
N LEU A 123 -12.72 4.04 -9.88
CA LEU A 123 -13.81 4.67 -9.15
C LEU A 123 -13.24 5.79 -8.27
N TYR A 124 -13.90 6.94 -8.28
CA TYR A 124 -13.60 8.05 -7.38
C TYR A 124 -14.88 8.69 -6.88
N TYR A 125 -14.95 8.99 -5.58
CA TYR A 125 -16.02 9.80 -5.01
C TYR A 125 -15.43 10.91 -4.12
N SER A 126 -16.19 11.99 -3.95
CA SER A 126 -15.80 13.14 -3.13
C SER A 126 -17.00 13.96 -2.68
N ASN A 127 -16.89 14.61 -1.53
CA ASN A 127 -17.80 15.66 -1.09
C ASN A 127 -17.56 17.01 -1.79
N LEU A 128 -16.46 17.14 -2.54
CA LEU A 128 -16.16 18.32 -3.35
C LEU A 128 -16.59 18.10 -4.79
N HIS A 129 -16.96 19.17 -5.48
CA HIS A 129 -17.26 19.12 -6.90
C HIS A 129 -15.96 19.15 -7.72
N PHE A 130 -15.55 18.00 -8.27
CA PHE A 130 -14.32 17.85 -9.07
C PHE A 130 -14.59 17.65 -10.58
N LEU A 131 -15.83 17.39 -10.97
CA LEU A 131 -16.20 17.05 -12.35
C LEU A 131 -15.99 18.21 -13.34
N SER A 132 -15.93 19.45 -12.84
CA SER A 132 -15.68 20.64 -13.64
C SER A 132 -14.20 20.87 -14.01
N SER A 133 -13.26 20.14 -13.39
CA SER A 133 -11.83 20.26 -13.70
C SER A 133 -11.44 19.28 -14.80
N ASP A 134 -10.65 19.73 -15.77
CA ASP A 134 -10.09 18.91 -16.84
C ASP A 134 -8.80 18.17 -16.47
N ASP A 135 -8.25 18.46 -15.29
CA ASP A 135 -7.03 17.85 -14.77
C ASP A 135 -7.29 16.78 -13.70
N ASN A 136 -6.33 15.87 -13.55
CA ASN A 136 -6.33 14.92 -12.46
C ASN A 136 -6.28 15.62 -11.10
N VAL A 137 -7.06 15.14 -10.14
CA VAL A 137 -6.95 15.57 -8.73
C VAL A 137 -5.64 14.99 -8.16
N PRO A 138 -4.66 15.81 -7.75
CA PRO A 138 -3.37 15.31 -7.28
C PRO A 138 -3.51 14.39 -6.06
N ALA A 139 -4.39 14.75 -5.12
CA ALA A 139 -4.68 13.96 -3.92
C ALA A 139 -5.39 12.64 -4.19
N ALA A 140 -5.87 12.40 -5.42
CA ALA A 140 -6.48 11.15 -5.83
C ALA A 140 -5.58 10.34 -6.78
N SER A 141 -4.41 10.86 -7.17
CA SER A 141 -3.54 10.26 -8.19
C SER A 141 -2.39 9.47 -7.56
N THR A 142 -1.91 8.43 -8.24
CA THR A 142 -0.74 7.63 -7.82
C THR A 142 -0.02 7.04 -9.04
N ASP A 143 1.19 6.52 -8.85
CA ASP A 143 1.96 5.87 -9.93
C ASP A 143 2.49 4.50 -9.50
N ARG A 144 2.76 3.61 -10.46
CA ARG A 144 3.36 2.29 -10.22
C ARG A 144 4.45 2.00 -11.23
N ILE A 145 5.54 1.41 -10.75
CA ILE A 145 6.72 1.10 -11.56
C ILE A 145 6.95 -0.40 -11.63
N ASN A 146 7.45 -0.88 -12.78
CA ASN A 146 8.17 -2.13 -12.83
C ASN A 146 9.58 -1.89 -12.30
N LEU A 147 10.00 -2.67 -11.31
CA LEU A 147 11.29 -2.49 -10.63
C LEU A 147 12.48 -2.95 -11.48
N ARG A 148 12.24 -3.67 -12.58
CA ARG A 148 13.30 -4.05 -13.52
C ARG A 148 13.70 -2.86 -14.38
N ASN A 149 15.01 -2.69 -14.51
CA ASN A 149 15.56 -1.71 -15.43
C ASN A 149 15.81 -2.35 -16.79
N VAL A 150 15.70 -1.54 -17.84
CA VAL A 150 16.17 -1.91 -19.16
C VAL A 150 17.69 -2.01 -19.13
N THR A 151 18.21 -3.07 -19.71
CA THR A 151 19.61 -3.49 -19.73
C THR A 151 20.32 -3.05 -21.00
N SER A 152 19.60 -3.04 -22.11
CA SER A 152 20.07 -2.66 -23.44
C SER A 152 19.65 -1.24 -23.82
N GLU A 153 20.62 -0.41 -24.24
CA GLU A 153 20.41 0.96 -24.73
C GLU A 153 19.34 1.80 -23.99
N PRO A 154 19.49 2.07 -22.67
CA PRO A 154 18.43 2.69 -21.87
C PRO A 154 17.93 4.05 -22.40
N ALA A 155 18.85 4.85 -22.96
CA ALA A 155 18.49 6.11 -23.59
C ALA A 155 17.61 5.94 -24.84
N ARG A 156 17.82 4.88 -25.64
CA ARG A 156 16.97 4.56 -26.80
C ARG A 156 15.61 4.08 -26.32
N PHE A 157 15.58 3.21 -25.30
CA PHE A 157 14.35 2.71 -24.70
C PHE A 157 13.47 3.85 -24.18
N ASN A 158 14.03 4.76 -23.37
CA ASN A 158 13.29 5.89 -22.81
C ASN A 158 12.70 6.81 -23.91
N ARG A 159 13.44 7.04 -25.00
CA ARG A 159 12.92 7.81 -26.15
C ARG A 159 11.78 7.09 -26.87
N LEU A 160 11.92 5.77 -27.07
CA LEU A 160 10.88 4.95 -27.69
C LEU A 160 9.60 4.93 -26.86
N VAL A 161 9.70 4.71 -25.54
CA VAL A 161 8.57 4.73 -24.61
C VAL A 161 7.88 6.10 -24.64
N GLY A 162 8.65 7.19 -24.57
CA GLY A 162 8.10 8.54 -24.66
C GLY A 162 7.32 8.78 -25.95
N ALA A 163 7.88 8.39 -27.10
CA ALA A 163 7.23 8.49 -28.41
C ALA A 163 5.96 7.62 -28.49
N LEU A 164 6.03 6.37 -28.01
CA LEU A 164 4.93 5.43 -28.03
C LEU A 164 3.76 5.90 -27.18
N VAL A 165 4.01 6.29 -25.93
CA VAL A 165 2.95 6.76 -25.02
C VAL A 165 2.35 8.07 -25.54
N ASN A 166 3.16 8.97 -26.12
CA ASN A 166 2.66 10.20 -26.72
C ASN A 166 1.75 9.94 -27.94
N ALA A 167 2.17 9.08 -28.87
CA ALA A 167 1.34 8.70 -30.02
C ALA A 167 0.04 7.97 -29.60
N THR A 168 0.13 7.13 -28.55
CA THR A 168 -1.04 6.48 -27.96
C THR A 168 -2.00 7.52 -27.35
N ALA A 169 -1.46 8.53 -26.66
CA ALA A 169 -2.24 9.62 -26.07
C ALA A 169 -2.92 10.49 -27.13
N ASP A 170 -2.23 10.78 -28.25
CA ASP A 170 -2.81 11.50 -29.40
C ASP A 170 -4.01 10.73 -29.96
N TYR A 171 -3.86 9.44 -30.22
CA TYR A 171 -4.95 8.61 -30.74
C TYR A 171 -6.12 8.52 -29.76
N ALA A 172 -5.84 8.33 -28.47
CA ALA A 172 -6.88 8.29 -27.43
C ALA A 172 -7.68 9.60 -27.40
N ALA A 173 -7.02 10.74 -27.55
CA ALA A 173 -7.67 12.04 -27.49
C ALA A 173 -8.52 12.35 -28.74
N TYR A 174 -8.00 12.09 -29.94
CA TYR A 174 -8.59 12.60 -31.18
C TYR A 174 -9.31 11.55 -32.03
N ASN A 175 -9.00 10.27 -31.87
CA ASN A 175 -9.45 9.20 -32.75
C ASN A 175 -10.29 8.12 -32.06
N SER A 176 -10.64 8.31 -30.79
CA SER A 176 -11.45 7.39 -30.00
C SER A 176 -12.61 8.10 -29.32
N THR A 177 -13.83 7.57 -29.44
CA THR A 177 -15.00 8.04 -28.69
C THR A 177 -14.89 7.71 -27.19
N ARG A 178 -14.39 6.51 -26.86
CA ARG A 178 -14.11 6.06 -25.48
C ARG A 178 -12.92 6.74 -24.82
N ARG A 179 -12.28 7.67 -25.54
CA ARG A 179 -11.00 8.30 -25.17
C ARG A 179 -9.92 7.32 -24.72
N TYR A 180 -9.85 6.14 -25.34
CA TYR A 180 -8.92 5.07 -25.03
C TYR A 180 -8.16 4.66 -26.29
N ALA A 181 -6.87 4.40 -26.16
CA ALA A 181 -6.08 3.81 -27.24
C ALA A 181 -5.04 2.85 -26.68
N ALA A 182 -4.64 1.89 -27.51
CA ALA A 182 -3.59 0.94 -27.22
C ALA A 182 -2.47 1.07 -28.27
N GLY A 183 -1.22 1.01 -27.84
CA GLY A 183 -0.06 1.16 -28.70
C GLY A 183 0.92 0.01 -28.55
N GLU A 184 1.72 -0.22 -29.60
CA GLU A 184 2.91 -1.06 -29.55
C GLU A 184 4.06 -0.47 -30.37
N ALA A 185 5.28 -0.77 -29.97
CA ALA A 185 6.49 -0.44 -30.70
C ALA A 185 7.51 -1.58 -30.59
N SER A 186 8.28 -1.81 -31.66
CA SER A 186 9.43 -2.72 -31.63
C SER A 186 10.63 -2.05 -30.97
N PHE A 187 11.42 -2.80 -30.19
CA PHE A 187 12.60 -2.25 -29.52
C PHE A 187 13.91 -3.01 -29.80
N ASP A 188 14.06 -4.23 -29.29
CA ASP A 188 15.30 -5.01 -29.48
C ASP A 188 15.08 -6.52 -29.29
N GLN A 189 16.15 -7.31 -29.26
CA GLN A 189 16.05 -8.76 -29.11
C GLN A 189 15.64 -9.20 -27.69
N GLU A 190 16.00 -8.45 -26.65
CA GLU A 190 15.67 -8.78 -25.26
C GLU A 190 14.21 -8.44 -24.92
N TYR A 191 13.74 -7.28 -25.41
CA TYR A 191 12.37 -6.79 -25.32
C TYR A 191 11.84 -6.52 -26.74
N PRO A 192 11.35 -7.56 -27.45
CA PRO A 192 10.89 -7.43 -28.85
C PRO A 192 9.82 -6.37 -29.06
N LYS A 193 8.98 -6.16 -28.04
CA LYS A 193 7.88 -5.21 -28.09
C LYS A 193 7.76 -4.45 -26.78
N VAL A 194 7.30 -3.21 -26.90
CA VAL A 194 6.80 -2.38 -25.80
C VAL A 194 5.35 -2.05 -26.09
N TYR A 195 4.48 -2.24 -25.10
CA TYR A 195 3.05 -1.98 -25.19
C TYR A 195 2.66 -0.78 -24.35
N SER A 196 1.64 -0.05 -24.77
CA SER A 196 1.06 1.08 -24.04
C SER A 196 -0.46 1.10 -24.13
N TRP A 197 -1.11 1.73 -23.14
CA TRP A 197 -2.43 2.33 -23.34
C TRP A 197 -2.49 3.71 -22.69
N ALA A 198 -3.34 4.57 -23.22
CA ALA A 198 -3.68 5.87 -22.66
C ALA A 198 -5.20 6.05 -22.66
N GLN A 199 -5.75 6.65 -21.59
CA GLN A 199 -7.17 6.89 -21.47
C GLN A 199 -7.50 8.20 -20.76
N CYS A 200 -8.60 8.83 -21.17
CA CYS A 200 -9.24 9.94 -20.45
C CYS A 200 -10.70 9.62 -20.15
N THR A 201 -11.32 10.42 -19.27
CA THR A 201 -12.76 10.39 -19.09
C THR A 201 -13.47 10.93 -20.35
N PRO A 202 -14.50 10.24 -20.87
CA PRO A 202 -15.20 10.61 -22.11
C PRO A 202 -15.87 11.99 -22.12
N ASP A 203 -16.12 12.58 -20.95
CA ASP A 203 -16.72 13.91 -20.79
C ASP A 203 -15.78 15.07 -21.11
N LEU A 204 -14.46 14.85 -21.16
CA LEU A 204 -13.50 15.85 -21.59
C LEU A 204 -13.62 16.13 -23.09
N THR A 205 -13.25 17.30 -23.58
CA THR A 205 -13.03 17.51 -25.03
C THR A 205 -11.72 16.83 -25.49
N PRO A 206 -11.51 16.58 -26.80
CA PRO A 206 -10.25 16.01 -27.30
C PRO A 206 -9.02 16.81 -26.84
N ALA A 207 -9.09 18.14 -26.89
CA ALA A 207 -8.01 19.01 -26.45
C ALA A 207 -7.74 18.90 -24.94
N GLN A 208 -8.78 18.85 -24.10
CA GLN A 208 -8.64 18.67 -22.66
C GLN A 208 -8.05 17.31 -22.29
N CYS A 209 -8.55 16.23 -22.92
CA CYS A 209 -7.97 14.90 -22.75
C CYS A 209 -6.48 14.89 -23.10
N ARG A 210 -6.13 15.50 -24.24
CA ARG A 210 -4.75 15.58 -24.67
C ARG A 210 -3.86 16.38 -23.72
N GLY A 211 -4.38 17.50 -23.21
CA GLY A 211 -3.73 18.35 -22.21
C GLY A 211 -3.44 17.60 -20.91
N CYS A 212 -4.46 16.92 -20.36
CA CYS A 212 -4.33 16.10 -19.15
C CYS A 212 -3.25 15.01 -19.34
N LEU A 213 -3.30 14.26 -20.46
CA LEU A 213 -2.31 13.24 -20.77
C LEU A 213 -0.90 13.83 -20.94
N ALA A 214 -0.75 14.99 -21.59
CA ALA A 214 0.53 15.70 -21.68
C ALA A 214 1.11 16.02 -20.30
N GLY A 215 0.28 16.51 -19.38
CA GLY A 215 0.69 16.88 -18.03
C GLY A 215 1.28 15.72 -17.24
N ILE A 216 0.71 14.51 -17.37
CA ILE A 216 1.23 13.31 -16.70
C ILE A 216 2.38 12.64 -17.47
N ILE A 217 2.42 12.74 -18.81
CA ILE A 217 3.54 12.26 -19.63
C ILE A 217 4.80 13.09 -19.36
N ALA A 218 4.68 14.40 -19.13
CA ALA A 218 5.83 15.26 -18.80
C ALA A 218 6.58 14.85 -17.52
N ARG A 219 5.93 14.08 -16.62
CA ARG A 219 6.53 13.54 -15.39
C ARG A 219 7.23 12.20 -15.60
N MET A 220 7.07 11.56 -16.76
CA MET A 220 7.67 10.27 -17.07
C MET A 220 9.20 10.23 -16.84
N PRO A 221 9.99 11.25 -17.23
CA PRO A 221 11.44 11.20 -17.04
C PRO A 221 11.88 11.20 -15.58
N SER A 222 11.06 11.70 -14.64
CA SER A 222 11.39 11.69 -13.20
C SER A 222 10.85 10.46 -12.47
N LEU A 223 9.73 9.89 -12.96
CA LEU A 223 9.06 8.76 -12.31
C LEU A 223 9.57 7.41 -12.81
N PHE A 224 9.86 7.29 -14.11
CA PHE A 224 9.98 6.00 -14.78
C PHE A 224 11.28 5.81 -15.58
N THR A 225 12.33 6.58 -15.25
CA THR A 225 13.64 6.48 -15.93
C THR A 225 14.16 5.04 -15.93
N ASP A 226 14.51 4.55 -17.13
CA ASP A 226 15.09 3.24 -17.37
C ASP A 226 14.21 2.05 -16.93
N ARG A 227 12.94 2.27 -16.56
CA ARG A 227 12.05 1.20 -16.10
C ARG A 227 11.38 0.51 -17.29
N VAL A 228 11.39 -0.82 -17.30
CA VAL A 228 10.74 -1.62 -18.37
C VAL A 228 9.21 -1.53 -18.38
N GLY A 229 8.63 -0.91 -17.35
CA GLY A 229 7.20 -0.67 -17.25
C GLY A 229 6.88 0.41 -16.23
N GLY A 230 5.81 1.15 -16.50
CA GLY A 230 5.37 2.27 -15.67
C GLY A 230 3.92 2.63 -15.96
N ARG A 231 3.20 3.10 -14.94
CA ARG A 231 1.84 3.62 -15.10
C ARG A 231 1.58 4.80 -14.19
N PHE A 232 0.80 5.73 -14.71
CA PHE A 232 0.24 6.84 -13.94
C PHE A 232 -1.27 6.61 -13.83
N LEU A 233 -1.77 6.60 -12.59
CA LEU A 233 -3.16 6.34 -12.23
C LEU A 233 -3.80 7.64 -11.75
N GLY A 234 -4.61 8.24 -12.61
CA GLY A 234 -5.38 9.44 -12.33
C GLY A 234 -6.85 9.28 -12.72
N ILE A 235 -7.72 10.00 -12.00
CA ILE A 235 -9.19 9.87 -12.14
C ILE A 235 -9.75 10.49 -13.43
N ARG A 236 -9.06 11.44 -14.05
CA ARG A 236 -9.43 12.11 -15.32
C ARG A 236 -8.66 11.55 -16.51
N CYS A 237 -7.37 11.27 -16.34
CA CYS A 237 -6.56 10.63 -17.36
C CYS A 237 -5.46 9.75 -16.76
N SER A 238 -5.13 8.66 -17.46
CA SER A 238 -4.17 7.65 -17.04
C SER A 238 -3.42 7.08 -18.25
N TYR A 239 -2.22 6.54 -18.02
CA TYR A 239 -1.52 5.73 -19.00
C TYR A 239 -0.73 4.61 -18.34
N ARG A 240 -0.40 3.59 -19.14
CA ARG A 240 0.49 2.49 -18.77
C ARG A 240 1.36 2.13 -19.95
N TYR A 241 2.61 1.75 -19.70
CA TYR A 241 3.45 1.03 -20.64
C TYR A 241 4.13 -0.17 -19.96
N GLU A 242 4.43 -1.22 -20.72
CA GLU A 242 5.13 -2.42 -20.25
C GLU A 242 5.73 -3.18 -21.44
N VAL A 243 6.83 -3.89 -21.22
CA VAL A 243 7.44 -4.80 -22.23
C VAL A 243 6.66 -6.10 -22.45
N ASN A 244 5.80 -6.49 -21.50
CA ASN A 244 4.90 -7.63 -21.63
C ASN A 244 3.50 -7.16 -22.04
N SER A 245 2.79 -7.92 -22.87
CA SER A 245 1.42 -7.55 -23.26
C SER A 245 0.43 -7.64 -22.08
N PHE A 246 -0.43 -6.64 -21.96
CA PHE A 246 -1.53 -6.54 -20.96
C PHE A 246 -2.85 -6.08 -21.60
N LEU A 247 -2.90 -6.01 -22.92
CA LEU A 247 -4.01 -5.48 -23.71
C LEU A 247 -4.99 -6.60 -24.05
N HIS A 248 -6.30 -6.32 -23.97
CA HIS A 248 -7.35 -7.30 -24.27
C HIS A 248 -7.99 -7.11 -25.65
N SER A 249 -7.63 -6.02 -26.35
CA SER A 249 -8.12 -5.64 -27.67
C SER A 249 -6.95 -5.40 -28.63
N PRO A 250 -7.21 -5.36 -29.95
CA PRO A 250 -6.19 -5.06 -30.95
C PRO A 250 -5.50 -3.72 -30.69
N VAL A 251 -4.22 -3.67 -31.01
CA VAL A 251 -3.41 -2.46 -30.90
C VAL A 251 -3.85 -1.45 -31.97
N THR A 252 -4.08 -0.20 -31.57
CA THR A 252 -4.54 0.88 -32.46
C THR A 252 -3.39 1.73 -33.02
N VAL A 253 -2.25 1.77 -32.33
CA VAL A 253 -1.07 2.55 -32.72
C VAL A 253 0.15 1.64 -32.84
N GLN A 254 0.84 1.65 -33.98
CA GLN A 254 2.09 0.92 -34.20
C GLN A 254 3.20 1.89 -34.58
N LEU A 255 4.32 1.88 -33.85
CA LEU A 255 5.54 2.60 -34.25
C LEU A 255 6.54 1.62 -34.85
N ALA A 256 6.92 1.84 -36.12
CA ALA A 256 7.96 1.08 -36.80
C ALA A 256 9.36 1.65 -36.52
N GLU A 257 10.38 0.80 -36.54
CA GLU A 257 11.78 1.21 -36.37
C GLU A 257 12.19 2.27 -37.39
N SER A 258 12.71 3.39 -36.89
CA SER A 258 13.40 4.37 -37.72
C SER A 258 14.83 3.89 -37.98
N GLY A 259 14.99 2.98 -38.94
CA GLY A 259 16.29 2.51 -39.44
C GLY A 259 16.69 3.20 -40.74
N SER A 260 17.85 3.88 -40.69
CA SER A 260 18.76 4.27 -41.77
C SER A 260 18.39 3.91 -43.22
N ALA A 261 18.50 4.92 -44.10
CA ALA A 261 18.63 4.77 -45.55
C ALA A 261 19.72 3.74 -45.93
N GLY A 262 19.45 2.92 -46.96
CA GLY A 262 20.39 1.90 -47.44
C GLY A 262 19.90 1.02 -48.62
N ALA A 263 19.57 1.65 -49.76
CA ALA A 263 19.81 1.19 -51.15
C ALA A 263 19.12 -0.11 -51.72
N PRO A 264 19.06 -0.31 -53.07
CA PRO A 264 17.79 -0.64 -53.75
C PRO A 264 17.77 -1.89 -54.67
N ALA A 265 16.56 -2.14 -55.23
CA ALA A 265 16.21 -2.84 -56.49
C ALA A 265 16.16 -4.39 -56.49
N PRO A 266 15.41 -5.06 -57.43
CA PRO A 266 14.77 -4.58 -58.67
C PRO A 266 13.23 -4.84 -58.77
N ALA A 267 12.41 -3.96 -59.35
CA ALA A 267 12.11 -3.73 -60.79
C ALA A 267 11.43 -4.95 -61.47
N MET A 268 10.12 -4.86 -61.77
CA MET A 268 9.51 -4.65 -63.12
C MET A 268 8.77 -5.96 -63.49
N GLU A 269 7.54 -6.07 -64.00
CA GLU A 269 6.72 -5.22 -64.88
C GLU A 269 5.27 -5.83 -65.01
N PRO A 270 4.36 -5.45 -65.95
CA PRO A 270 3.06 -4.85 -65.60
C PRO A 270 1.82 -5.52 -66.25
N THR A 271 0.60 -5.12 -65.86
CA THR A 271 -0.58 -4.96 -66.76
C THR A 271 -1.71 -4.28 -65.97
N THR A 272 -2.00 -2.99 -66.14
CA THR A 272 -2.75 -2.29 -67.20
C THR A 272 -4.26 -2.63 -67.26
N VAL A 273 -5.09 -1.73 -66.67
CA VAL A 273 -6.37 -1.09 -67.15
C VAL A 273 -7.50 -2.03 -67.64
N THR A 274 -8.78 -2.03 -67.22
CA THR A 274 -9.83 -0.99 -66.99
C THR A 274 -11.11 -1.69 -66.45
N PRO A 275 -12.19 -0.98 -66.04
CA PRO A 275 -13.20 -1.48 -65.09
C PRO A 275 -14.62 -1.73 -65.67
N ALA A 276 -15.51 -2.08 -64.72
CA ALA A 276 -16.98 -1.97 -64.69
C ALA A 276 -17.80 -3.12 -65.31
N VAL A 277 -18.67 -3.73 -64.48
CA VAL A 277 -20.14 -3.66 -64.60
C VAL A 277 -20.79 -4.37 -63.39
N THR A 278 -21.89 -3.77 -62.97
CA THR A 278 -22.85 -4.07 -61.90
C THR A 278 -23.53 -5.44 -61.95
N GLY A 279 -23.83 -5.97 -60.76
CA GLY A 279 -25.16 -6.50 -60.41
C GLY A 279 -25.34 -8.01 -60.44
N GLY A 280 -25.92 -8.55 -59.35
CA GLY A 280 -26.64 -9.82 -59.36
C GLY A 280 -26.30 -10.75 -58.20
N GLY A 281 -27.12 -10.73 -57.15
CA GLY A 281 -26.99 -11.62 -56.00
C GLY A 281 -27.17 -13.10 -56.36
N ARG A 282 -26.55 -13.96 -55.56
CA ARG A 282 -26.86 -15.39 -55.48
C ARG A 282 -26.73 -15.87 -54.05
N ASN A 283 -27.85 -16.28 -53.48
CA ASN A 283 -27.94 -16.97 -52.20
C ASN A 283 -27.20 -18.31 -52.28
N HIS A 284 -26.42 -18.64 -51.25
CA HIS A 284 -25.87 -19.98 -51.04
C HIS A 284 -26.39 -20.50 -49.70
N SER A 285 -27.27 -21.50 -49.79
CA SER A 285 -27.70 -22.32 -48.67
C SER A 285 -26.55 -23.21 -48.19
N VAL A 286 -26.28 -23.18 -46.88
CA VAL A 286 -25.29 -24.07 -46.26
C VAL A 286 -25.89 -25.48 -46.12
N PRO A 287 -25.21 -26.55 -46.57
CA PRO A 287 -25.76 -27.90 -46.49
C PRO A 287 -25.77 -28.43 -45.04
N GLY A 288 -26.81 -29.17 -44.68
CA GLY A 288 -27.09 -29.67 -43.33
C GLY A 288 -26.06 -30.61 -42.69
N THR A 289 -24.91 -30.84 -43.32
CA THR A 289 -23.83 -31.70 -42.81
C THR A 289 -23.02 -31.05 -41.68
N VAL A 290 -22.92 -29.72 -41.67
CA VAL A 290 -22.23 -28.98 -40.59
C VAL A 290 -23.01 -29.09 -39.26
N LEU A 291 -24.35 -29.13 -39.32
CA LEU A 291 -25.20 -29.22 -38.14
C LEU A 291 -25.07 -30.59 -37.44
N ALA A 292 -24.84 -31.66 -38.20
CA ALA A 292 -24.74 -33.03 -37.69
C ALA A 292 -23.44 -33.31 -36.90
N ILE A 293 -22.37 -32.52 -37.12
CA ILE A 293 -21.10 -32.64 -36.39
C ILE A 293 -21.06 -31.63 -35.24
N VAL A 294 -21.55 -30.42 -35.47
CA VAL A 294 -21.49 -29.33 -34.49
C VAL A 294 -22.41 -29.60 -33.29
N LEU A 295 -23.62 -30.14 -33.50
CA LEU A 295 -24.53 -30.43 -32.39
C LEU A 295 -24.01 -31.47 -31.38
N PRO A 296 -23.50 -32.65 -31.80
CA PRO A 296 -22.95 -33.62 -30.84
C PRO A 296 -21.65 -33.15 -30.18
N THR A 297 -20.82 -32.35 -30.85
CA THR A 297 -19.62 -31.76 -30.23
C THR A 297 -19.97 -30.72 -29.16
N ILE A 298 -20.98 -29.88 -29.41
CA ILE A 298 -21.48 -28.92 -28.41
C ILE A 298 -22.12 -29.65 -27.23
N ALA A 299 -22.92 -30.70 -27.50
CA ALA A 299 -23.52 -31.51 -26.43
C ALA A 299 -22.45 -32.20 -25.57
N ALA A 300 -21.41 -32.77 -26.19
CA ALA A 300 -20.29 -33.37 -25.47
C ALA A 300 -19.53 -32.34 -24.62
N LEU A 301 -19.27 -31.13 -25.16
CA LEU A 301 -18.62 -30.05 -24.42
C LEU A 301 -19.48 -29.53 -23.26
N LEU A 302 -20.80 -29.46 -23.41
CA LEU A 302 -21.72 -29.08 -22.34
C LEU A 302 -21.77 -30.14 -21.24
N VAL A 303 -21.76 -31.43 -21.59
CA VAL A 303 -21.68 -32.53 -20.62
C VAL A 303 -20.34 -32.52 -19.89
N ILE A 304 -19.22 -32.28 -20.59
CA ILE A 304 -17.90 -32.14 -19.96
C ILE A 304 -17.87 -30.94 -19.02
N ASN A 305 -18.40 -29.77 -19.43
CA ASN A 305 -18.47 -28.60 -18.56
C ASN A 305 -19.39 -28.82 -17.35
N LEU A 306 -20.51 -29.53 -17.53
CA LEU A 306 -21.43 -29.88 -16.44
C LEU A 306 -20.77 -30.88 -15.47
N LEU A 307 -20.01 -31.86 -15.97
CA LEU A 307 -19.26 -32.80 -15.15
C LEU A 307 -18.11 -32.11 -14.41
N VAL A 308 -17.36 -31.21 -15.08
CA VAL A 308 -16.33 -30.38 -14.45
C VAL A 308 -16.94 -29.49 -13.39
N TRP A 309 -18.08 -28.87 -13.66
CA TRP A 309 -18.81 -28.02 -12.71
C TRP A 309 -19.38 -28.83 -11.53
N LEU A 310 -19.92 -30.03 -11.76
CA LEU A 310 -20.37 -30.95 -10.71
C LEU A 310 -19.19 -31.47 -9.87
N CYS A 311 -18.04 -31.74 -10.49
CA CYS A 311 -16.78 -32.04 -9.80
C CYS A 311 -16.29 -30.84 -8.98
N PHE A 312 -16.37 -29.62 -9.52
CA PHE A 312 -16.05 -28.35 -8.84
C PHE A 312 -17.02 -28.03 -7.69
N TRP A 313 -18.31 -28.36 -7.85
CA TRP A 313 -19.34 -28.16 -6.84
C TRP A 313 -19.27 -29.21 -5.74
N ARG A 314 -18.97 -30.48 -6.06
CA ARG A 314 -18.69 -31.52 -5.05
C ARG A 314 -17.38 -31.27 -4.30
N THR A 315 -16.36 -30.73 -4.96
CA THR A 315 -15.10 -30.31 -4.28
C THR A 315 -15.27 -29.02 -3.47
N ARG A 316 -16.07 -28.05 -3.93
CA ARG A 316 -16.38 -26.83 -3.14
C ARG A 316 -17.20 -27.08 -1.88
N ARG A 317 -17.95 -28.18 -1.78
CA ARG A 317 -18.67 -28.53 -0.55
C ARG A 317 -17.83 -29.31 0.46
N SER A 318 -16.60 -29.73 0.12
CA SER A 318 -15.79 -30.57 1.03
C SER A 318 -14.26 -30.48 0.86
N GLN A 319 -13.69 -29.38 0.36
CA GLN A 319 -12.23 -29.18 0.41
C GLN A 319 -11.80 -28.20 1.52
N PRO A 320 -11.13 -28.71 2.57
CA PRO A 320 -10.28 -27.89 3.44
C PRO A 320 -9.21 -27.19 2.60
N CYS A 321 -8.78 -26.00 3.04
CA CYS A 321 -7.68 -25.26 2.45
C CYS A 321 -6.47 -26.17 2.12
N LEU A 322 -6.21 -26.38 0.83
CA LEU A 322 -5.07 -27.15 0.30
C LEU A 322 -3.71 -26.42 0.41
N ALA A 323 -3.63 -25.41 1.26
CA ALA A 323 -2.38 -24.81 1.75
C ALA A 323 -2.07 -25.19 3.21
N CYS A 324 -2.86 -26.09 3.80
CA CYS A 324 -2.73 -26.53 5.19
C CYS A 324 -2.16 -27.95 5.24
N GLN A 325 -0.92 -28.12 4.79
CA GLN A 325 -0.06 -29.14 5.39
C GLN A 325 0.86 -28.43 6.37
N ASN A 326 1.06 -29.08 7.52
CA ASN A 326 1.83 -28.60 8.67
C ASN A 326 3.02 -27.75 8.22
N PRO A 327 3.15 -26.49 8.70
CA PRO A 327 4.40 -25.78 8.51
C PRO A 327 5.46 -26.53 9.31
N THR A 328 6.24 -27.39 8.67
CA THR A 328 7.54 -27.76 9.22
C THR A 328 8.33 -26.45 9.31
N PRO A 329 8.66 -25.98 10.53
CA PRO A 329 9.45 -24.77 10.67
C PRO A 329 10.81 -25.01 10.04
N ALA A 330 11.23 -24.13 9.13
CA ALA A 330 12.64 -23.98 8.80
C ALA A 330 13.32 -23.29 9.98
N ALA A 331 13.42 -23.98 11.11
CA ALA A 331 14.16 -23.57 12.29
C ALA A 331 14.82 -24.83 12.84
N GLY A 332 16.11 -24.74 13.21
CA GLY A 332 16.88 -25.88 13.68
C GLY A 332 16.17 -26.67 14.78
N THR A 333 16.52 -27.94 14.91
CA THR A 333 15.91 -28.97 15.79
C THR A 333 15.59 -28.50 17.22
N GLU A 334 16.34 -27.56 17.78
CA GLU A 334 16.12 -26.99 19.12
C GLU A 334 14.86 -26.09 19.23
N ASN A 335 14.40 -25.45 18.15
CA ASN A 335 13.25 -24.54 18.20
C ASN A 335 11.90 -25.29 18.11
N ILE A 336 11.91 -26.53 17.63
CA ILE A 336 10.69 -27.34 17.47
C ILE A 336 10.18 -27.81 18.83
N GLU A 337 11.06 -28.27 19.72
CA GLU A 337 10.70 -28.69 21.08
C GLU A 337 10.14 -27.53 21.93
N ILE A 338 10.70 -26.32 21.80
CA ILE A 338 10.19 -25.12 22.50
C ILE A 338 8.79 -24.77 22.00
N ILE A 339 8.56 -24.79 20.68
CA ILE A 339 7.24 -24.50 20.10
C ILE A 339 6.22 -25.56 20.55
N GLU A 340 6.58 -26.85 20.57
CA GLU A 340 5.70 -27.93 21.05
C GLU A 340 5.33 -27.76 22.52
N SER A 341 6.25 -27.29 23.38
CA SER A 341 5.97 -27.01 24.80
C SER A 341 5.05 -25.82 25.05
N MET A 342 4.86 -24.95 24.05
CA MET A 342 4.08 -23.72 24.12
C MET A 342 2.71 -23.82 23.44
N ILE A 343 2.35 -25.02 22.96
CA ILE A 343 1.03 -25.26 22.36
C ILE A 343 -0.03 -25.22 23.47
N ILE A 344 -1.00 -24.32 23.33
CA ILE A 344 -2.17 -24.25 24.21
C ILE A 344 -3.39 -24.70 23.41
N ASP A 345 -4.14 -25.64 23.98
CA ASP A 345 -5.33 -26.19 23.33
C ASP A 345 -6.39 -25.10 23.10
N ILE A 346 -7.08 -25.18 21.96
CA ILE A 346 -8.15 -24.22 21.62
C ILE A 346 -9.30 -24.24 22.64
N SER A 347 -9.57 -25.40 23.26
CA SER A 347 -10.56 -25.53 24.32
C SER A 347 -10.20 -24.69 25.55
N THR A 348 -8.93 -24.70 25.94
CA THR A 348 -8.41 -23.90 27.06
C THR A 348 -8.54 -22.42 26.75
N LEU A 349 -8.17 -21.99 25.55
CA LEU A 349 -8.28 -20.58 25.16
C LEU A 349 -9.73 -20.10 25.02
N ARG A 350 -10.64 -20.96 24.55
CA ARG A 350 -12.08 -20.66 24.56
C ARG A 350 -12.61 -20.52 25.97
N ALA A 351 -12.27 -21.42 26.89
CA ALA A 351 -12.66 -21.30 28.28
C ALA A 351 -12.12 -20.01 28.90
N ALA A 352 -10.84 -19.71 28.68
CA ALA A 352 -10.17 -18.53 29.22
C ALA A 352 -10.76 -17.21 28.71
N THR A 353 -11.21 -17.16 27.46
CA THR A 353 -11.71 -15.93 26.80
C THR A 353 -13.24 -15.82 26.78
N GLY A 354 -13.97 -16.77 27.37
CA GLY A 354 -15.43 -16.82 27.28
C GLY A 354 -15.93 -17.05 25.85
N ASP A 355 -15.28 -17.96 25.14
CA ASP A 355 -15.45 -18.26 23.70
C ASP A 355 -15.25 -17.03 22.81
N PHE A 356 -14.19 -16.27 23.08
CA PHE A 356 -13.88 -15.01 22.39
C PHE A 356 -15.03 -13.99 22.45
N ALA A 357 -15.67 -13.88 23.62
CA ALA A 357 -16.75 -12.93 23.83
C ALA A 357 -16.31 -11.48 23.54
N GLU A 358 -17.19 -10.70 22.92
CA GLU A 358 -16.90 -9.29 22.61
C GLU A 358 -16.63 -8.45 23.89
N SER A 359 -17.19 -8.84 25.05
CA SER A 359 -16.88 -8.19 26.33
C SER A 359 -15.42 -8.33 26.76
N ASN A 360 -14.73 -9.36 26.26
CA ASN A 360 -13.32 -9.62 26.54
C ASN A 360 -12.40 -9.03 25.46
N LYS A 361 -12.94 -8.39 24.42
CA LYS A 361 -12.15 -7.82 23.34
C LYS A 361 -11.40 -6.57 23.81
N LEU A 362 -10.07 -6.61 23.70
CA LEU A 362 -9.18 -5.51 24.06
C LEU A 362 -9.01 -4.51 22.91
N GLY A 363 -9.09 -4.99 21.67
CA GLY A 363 -8.99 -4.19 20.46
C GLY A 363 -8.98 -5.05 19.20
N GLU A 364 -9.12 -4.40 18.05
CA GLU A 364 -9.03 -5.03 16.72
C GLU A 364 -8.29 -4.10 15.77
N GLY A 365 -7.34 -4.65 15.03
CA GLY A 365 -6.57 -3.93 14.01
C GLY A 365 -6.42 -4.78 12.75
N GLY A 366 -5.58 -4.32 11.81
CA GLY A 366 -5.34 -5.02 10.53
C GLY A 366 -4.80 -6.45 10.65
N PHE A 367 -4.40 -6.84 11.86
CA PHE A 367 -3.76 -8.12 12.19
C PHE A 367 -4.69 -9.10 12.94
N GLY A 368 -5.93 -8.69 13.22
CA GLY A 368 -6.92 -9.49 13.93
C GLY A 368 -7.35 -8.89 15.27
N ALA A 369 -8.28 -9.58 15.93
CA ALA A 369 -8.83 -9.18 17.22
C ALA A 369 -8.00 -9.75 18.38
N VAL A 370 -7.85 -8.95 19.44
CA VAL A 370 -7.16 -9.32 20.67
C VAL A 370 -8.17 -9.43 21.80
N TYR A 371 -8.15 -10.54 22.52
CA TYR A 371 -9.07 -10.83 23.62
C TYR A 371 -8.31 -11.01 24.93
N LYS A 372 -8.83 -10.47 26.03
CA LYS A 372 -8.40 -10.79 27.39
C LYS A 372 -8.90 -12.20 27.74
N GLY A 373 -8.06 -12.97 28.43
CA GLY A 373 -8.49 -14.21 29.06
C GLY A 373 -7.76 -14.47 30.36
N THR A 374 -8.23 -15.47 31.09
CA THR A 374 -7.59 -15.97 32.32
C THR A 374 -7.41 -17.46 32.19
N LEU A 375 -6.17 -17.93 32.26
CA LEU A 375 -5.82 -19.35 32.21
C LEU A 375 -6.25 -20.07 33.51
N PRO A 376 -6.34 -21.42 33.51
CA PRO A 376 -6.79 -22.18 34.69
C PRO A 376 -5.92 -22.02 35.94
N ASP A 377 -4.65 -21.67 35.76
CA ASP A 377 -3.68 -21.35 36.81
C ASP A 377 -3.85 -19.92 37.38
N GLY A 378 -4.71 -19.10 36.78
CA GLY A 378 -5.00 -17.73 37.19
C GLY A 378 -4.25 -16.67 36.38
N ASP A 379 -3.38 -17.06 35.45
CA ASP A 379 -2.59 -16.12 34.67
C ASP A 379 -3.47 -15.34 33.68
N GLU A 380 -3.37 -14.01 33.71
CA GLU A 380 -4.06 -13.14 32.76
C GLU A 380 -3.29 -13.09 31.44
N ILE A 381 -4.00 -13.34 30.33
CA ILE A 381 -3.43 -13.43 28.99
C ILE A 381 -4.14 -12.50 28.00
N ALA A 382 -3.42 -12.15 26.93
CA ALA A 382 -3.95 -11.49 25.74
C ALA A 382 -3.84 -12.43 24.53
N VAL A 383 -4.98 -12.85 23.99
CA VAL A 383 -5.09 -13.79 22.87
C VAL A 383 -5.34 -13.03 21.57
N LYS A 384 -4.33 -12.94 20.71
CA LYS A 384 -4.41 -12.35 19.37
C LYS A 384 -4.85 -13.42 18.38
N ARG A 385 -6.06 -13.28 17.86
CA ARG A 385 -6.66 -14.18 16.87
C ARG A 385 -6.38 -13.66 15.46
N LEU A 386 -5.48 -14.34 14.74
CA LEU A 386 -5.08 -13.93 13.40
C LEU A 386 -6.21 -14.19 12.39
N SER A 387 -6.36 -13.28 11.41
CA SER A 387 -7.38 -13.39 10.37
C SER A 387 -7.20 -14.65 9.51
N ARG A 388 -8.31 -15.36 9.25
CA ARG A 388 -8.34 -16.67 8.57
C ARG A 388 -8.02 -16.61 7.07
N CYS A 389 -7.98 -15.42 6.46
CA CYS A 389 -7.97 -15.24 5.00
C CYS A 389 -6.80 -14.40 4.44
N SER A 390 -5.83 -13.95 5.25
CA SER A 390 -4.71 -13.15 4.73
C SER A 390 -3.43 -13.98 4.56
N ALA A 391 -2.79 -13.87 3.38
CA ALA A 391 -1.43 -14.40 3.17
C ALA A 391 -0.43 -13.80 4.17
N GLN A 392 -0.72 -12.58 4.63
CA GLN A 392 0.01 -11.82 5.63
C GLN A 392 -0.04 -12.46 7.03
N GLY A 393 -1.21 -12.93 7.50
CA GLY A 393 -1.33 -13.58 8.81
C GLY A 393 -0.52 -14.89 8.93
N VAL A 394 -0.25 -15.56 7.80
CA VAL A 394 0.67 -16.71 7.77
C VAL A 394 2.13 -16.26 7.97
N GLY A 395 2.52 -15.15 7.33
CA GLY A 395 3.86 -14.58 7.44
C GLY A 395 4.14 -14.04 8.84
N GLU A 396 3.16 -13.35 9.44
CA GLU A 396 3.24 -12.83 10.80
C GLU A 396 3.35 -13.94 11.83
N LEU A 397 2.53 -14.97 11.71
CA LEU A 397 2.63 -16.15 12.57
C LEU A 397 4.03 -16.76 12.50
N LYS A 398 4.61 -16.91 11.29
CA LYS A 398 5.97 -17.44 11.12
C LYS A 398 7.03 -16.53 11.73
N ASN A 399 6.91 -15.21 11.56
CA ASN A 399 7.84 -14.25 12.14
C ASN A 399 7.78 -14.28 13.66
N GLU A 400 6.58 -14.19 14.24
CA GLU A 400 6.39 -14.21 15.68
C GLU A 400 6.85 -15.54 16.27
N LEU A 401 6.46 -16.70 15.69
CA LEU A 401 6.95 -18.03 16.08
C LEU A 401 8.48 -18.14 16.06
N ALA A 402 9.15 -17.55 15.06
CA ALA A 402 10.61 -17.57 14.97
C ALA A 402 11.31 -16.74 16.07
N LEU A 403 10.58 -15.81 16.70
CA LEU A 403 11.08 -14.93 17.77
C LEU A 403 10.80 -15.48 19.18
N VAL A 404 9.80 -16.36 19.33
CA VAL A 404 9.32 -16.93 20.61
C VAL A 404 10.42 -17.55 21.46
N ALA A 405 11.33 -18.28 20.83
CA ALA A 405 12.40 -18.98 21.54
C ALA A 405 13.57 -18.07 21.94
N LYS A 406 13.60 -16.80 21.49
CA LYS A 406 14.85 -16.02 21.43
C LYS A 406 14.78 -14.65 22.06
N LEU A 407 13.58 -14.10 22.26
CA LEU A 407 13.41 -12.76 22.83
C LEU A 407 12.84 -12.85 24.25
N GLN A 408 13.66 -12.51 25.24
CA GLN A 408 13.25 -12.37 26.63
C GLN A 408 13.88 -11.13 27.23
N HIS A 409 13.06 -10.11 27.48
CA HIS A 409 13.53 -8.86 28.05
C HIS A 409 12.37 -8.12 28.72
N LYS A 410 12.64 -7.47 29.86
CA LYS A 410 11.62 -6.77 30.67
C LYS A 410 10.84 -5.67 29.92
N ASN A 411 11.43 -5.11 28.86
CA ASN A 411 10.82 -4.07 28.03
C ASN A 411 10.25 -4.61 26.70
N LEU A 412 10.05 -5.92 26.56
CA LEU A 412 9.33 -6.54 25.46
C LEU A 412 8.14 -7.31 26.03
N VAL A 413 7.04 -7.40 25.27
CA VAL A 413 5.90 -8.25 25.65
C VAL A 413 6.28 -9.71 25.42
N SER A 414 6.09 -10.54 26.44
CA SER A 414 6.38 -11.97 26.37
C SER A 414 5.26 -12.74 25.67
N LEU A 415 5.62 -13.56 24.69
CA LEU A 415 4.72 -14.59 24.19
C LEU A 415 4.69 -15.75 25.20
N VAL A 416 3.49 -16.15 25.59
CA VAL A 416 3.22 -17.25 26.52
C VAL A 416 2.97 -18.55 25.77
N GLY A 417 2.26 -18.49 24.64
CA GLY A 417 1.93 -19.69 23.88
C GLY A 417 1.32 -19.44 22.52
N VAL A 418 1.04 -20.53 21.81
CA VAL A 418 0.42 -20.52 20.48
C VAL A 418 -0.67 -21.59 20.37
N CYS A 419 -1.67 -21.35 19.52
CA CYS A 419 -2.65 -22.36 19.14
C CYS A 419 -2.75 -22.43 17.63
N LEU A 420 -2.54 -23.63 17.07
CA LEU A 420 -2.52 -23.91 15.63
C LEU A 420 -3.58 -24.95 15.22
N GLU A 421 -4.60 -25.15 16.06
CA GLU A 421 -5.61 -26.18 15.87
C GLU A 421 -6.73 -25.78 14.89
N ARG A 422 -7.24 -26.75 14.13
CA ARG A 422 -8.54 -26.68 13.43
C ARG A 422 -8.80 -25.38 12.65
N GLN A 423 -7.75 -24.82 12.01
CA GLN A 423 -7.76 -23.56 11.25
C GLN A 423 -7.79 -22.26 12.08
N GLU A 424 -7.69 -22.35 13.40
CA GLU A 424 -7.42 -21.21 14.27
C GLU A 424 -5.90 -20.99 14.37
N ARG A 425 -5.49 -19.73 14.37
CA ARG A 425 -4.10 -19.31 14.53
C ARG A 425 -4.08 -18.22 15.57
N LEU A 426 -3.74 -18.61 16.79
CA LEU A 426 -3.78 -17.74 17.95
C LEU A 426 -2.38 -17.58 18.51
N LEU A 427 -2.06 -16.35 18.89
CA LEU A 427 -0.85 -16.00 19.63
C LEU A 427 -1.29 -15.54 21.01
N VAL A 428 -0.68 -16.10 22.05
CA VAL A 428 -1.05 -15.86 23.44
C VAL A 428 0.10 -15.11 24.11
N TYR A 429 -0.18 -13.90 24.56
CA TYR A 429 0.76 -13.00 25.21
C TYR A 429 0.42 -12.81 26.68
N GLU A 430 1.39 -12.34 27.47
CA GLU A 430 1.09 -11.81 28.80
C GLU A 430 0.09 -10.63 28.69
N PHE A 431 -0.86 -10.54 29.63
CA PHE A 431 -1.76 -9.39 29.69
C PHE A 431 -1.06 -8.18 30.30
N VAL A 432 -1.05 -7.05 29.56
CA VAL A 432 -0.43 -5.80 29.98
C VAL A 432 -1.52 -4.75 30.31
N PRO A 433 -1.71 -4.38 31.58
CA PRO A 433 -2.98 -3.82 32.05
C PRO A 433 -3.22 -2.33 31.74
N ASN A 434 -2.18 -1.49 31.63
CA ASN A 434 -2.36 -0.05 31.38
C ASN A 434 -2.56 0.30 29.90
N ARG A 435 -2.77 -0.71 29.04
CA ARG A 435 -2.97 -0.57 27.59
C ARG A 435 -1.76 0.07 26.89
N SER A 436 -1.96 0.61 25.69
CA SER A 436 -0.92 1.22 24.87
C SER A 436 -0.66 2.68 25.24
N LEU A 437 0.57 3.15 25.00
CA LEU A 437 1.05 4.48 25.34
C LEU A 437 0.25 5.58 24.62
N ASP A 438 -0.15 5.38 23.37
CA ASP A 438 -0.95 6.34 22.61
C ASP A 438 -2.32 6.64 23.27
N GLN A 439 -2.94 5.64 23.90
CA GLN A 439 -4.22 5.76 24.60
C GLN A 439 -4.12 6.52 25.93
N ILE A 440 -2.89 6.78 26.41
CA ILE A 440 -2.65 7.61 27.59
C ILE A 440 -2.11 8.97 27.16
N LEU A 441 -1.11 8.98 26.28
CA LEU A 441 -0.38 10.19 25.88
C LEU A 441 -1.26 11.20 25.15
N PHE A 442 -2.21 10.74 24.33
CA PHE A 442 -3.07 11.61 23.52
C PHE A 442 -4.49 11.77 24.07
N ASP A 443 -4.79 11.13 25.20
CA ASP A 443 -6.06 11.31 25.90
C ASP A 443 -6.02 12.60 26.74
N GLY A 444 -7.15 13.30 26.89
CA GLY A 444 -7.20 14.56 27.64
C GLY A 444 -7.00 14.37 29.15
N GLU A 445 -7.63 13.34 29.71
CA GLU A 445 -7.68 13.10 31.15
C GLU A 445 -6.56 12.17 31.61
N ARG A 446 -6.31 11.10 30.87
CA ARG A 446 -5.30 10.09 31.24
C ARG A 446 -3.87 10.58 31.06
N ARG A 447 -3.64 11.59 30.20
CA ARG A 447 -2.30 12.17 29.97
C ARG A 447 -1.68 12.76 31.22
N GLU A 448 -2.49 13.21 32.18
CA GLU A 448 -2.02 13.69 33.49
C GLU A 448 -1.34 12.60 34.32
N GLN A 449 -1.58 11.32 33.99
CA GLN A 449 -0.91 10.19 34.64
C GLN A 449 0.58 10.09 34.25
N LEU A 450 0.97 10.70 33.12
CA LEU A 450 2.32 10.69 32.55
C LEU A 450 3.07 11.97 32.91
N ASP A 451 3.49 12.08 34.16
CA ASP A 451 4.49 13.06 34.57
C ASP A 451 5.83 12.84 33.84
N TRP A 452 6.73 13.83 33.96
CA TRP A 452 8.04 13.75 33.32
C TRP A 452 8.84 12.50 33.70
N ALA A 453 8.86 12.12 34.99
CA ALA A 453 9.65 10.98 35.45
C ALA A 453 9.19 9.68 34.77
N LYS A 454 7.88 9.48 34.63
CA LYS A 454 7.31 8.36 33.88
C LYS A 454 7.62 8.44 32.40
N ARG A 455 7.49 9.61 31.77
CA ARG A 455 7.82 9.78 30.34
C ARG A 455 9.29 9.48 30.05
N TRP A 456 10.20 9.94 30.91
CA TRP A 456 11.62 9.61 30.83
C TRP A 456 11.86 8.12 31.00
N SER A 457 11.24 7.49 32.01
CA SER A 457 11.32 6.04 32.23
C SER A 457 10.82 5.25 31.02
N ILE A 458 9.74 5.72 30.39
CA ILE A 458 9.19 5.15 29.15
C ILE A 458 10.19 5.30 27.99
N ILE A 459 10.72 6.49 27.74
CA ILE A 459 11.73 6.72 26.68
C ILE A 459 12.95 5.81 26.89
N HIS A 460 13.48 5.78 28.12
CA HIS A 460 14.65 4.98 28.46
C HIS A 460 14.37 3.48 28.38
N GLY A 461 13.18 3.01 28.81
CA GLY A 461 12.77 1.62 28.72
C GLY A 461 12.56 1.15 27.28
N ILE A 462 11.98 1.98 26.41
CA ILE A 462 11.89 1.70 24.97
C ILE A 462 13.30 1.60 24.37
N ALA A 463 14.19 2.54 24.72
CA ALA A 463 15.56 2.53 24.22
C ALA A 463 16.31 1.25 24.61
N ARG A 464 16.14 0.78 25.85
CA ARG A 464 16.68 -0.51 26.33
C ARG A 464 16.09 -1.70 25.61
N GLY A 465 14.78 -1.72 25.36
CA GLY A 465 14.13 -2.77 24.57
C GLY A 465 14.68 -2.86 23.15
N LEU A 466 14.88 -1.71 22.49
CA LEU A 466 15.45 -1.65 21.14
C LEU A 466 16.94 -1.99 21.10
N GLN A 467 17.73 -1.54 22.08
CA GLN A 467 19.12 -1.96 22.23
C GLN A 467 19.21 -3.49 22.28
N TYR A 468 18.37 -4.12 23.10
CA TYR A 468 18.33 -5.57 23.18
C TYR A 468 18.01 -6.22 21.83
N LEU A 469 16.99 -5.73 21.12
CA LEU A 469 16.63 -6.27 19.79
C LEU A 469 17.76 -6.09 18.75
N HIS A 470 18.48 -4.97 18.78
CA HIS A 470 19.46 -4.62 17.75
C HIS A 470 20.87 -5.17 18.01
N GLU A 471 21.26 -5.28 19.29
CA GLU A 471 22.66 -5.45 19.71
C GLU A 471 22.87 -6.63 20.68
N ASP A 472 22.00 -6.81 21.69
CA ASP A 472 22.26 -7.78 22.77
C ASP A 472 21.59 -9.16 22.56
N SER A 473 20.58 -9.24 21.70
CA SER A 473 19.88 -10.48 21.41
C SER A 473 20.70 -11.43 20.53
N GLN A 474 20.39 -12.74 20.57
CA GLN A 474 21.15 -13.73 19.80
C GLN A 474 21.10 -13.50 18.28
N LEU A 475 20.01 -12.90 17.79
CA LEU A 475 19.78 -12.55 16.40
C LEU A 475 19.36 -11.10 16.34
N ARG A 476 20.01 -10.30 15.50
CA ARG A 476 19.62 -8.90 15.28
C ARG A 476 18.20 -8.85 14.72
N VAL A 477 17.29 -8.18 15.42
CA VAL A 477 15.87 -8.03 15.03
C VAL A 477 15.58 -6.59 14.64
N VAL A 478 14.99 -6.38 13.46
CA VAL A 478 14.43 -5.08 13.06
C VAL A 478 12.91 -5.15 13.17
N HIS A 479 12.31 -4.28 13.98
CA HIS A 479 10.88 -4.30 14.32
C HIS A 479 9.99 -3.81 13.17
N ARG A 480 10.38 -2.72 12.50
CA ARG A 480 9.72 -2.10 11.31
C ARG A 480 8.36 -1.46 11.51
N ASP A 481 7.68 -1.69 12.63
CA ASP A 481 6.42 -0.99 12.97
C ASP A 481 6.44 -0.42 14.40
N LEU A 482 7.50 0.31 14.76
CA LEU A 482 7.56 0.99 16.05
C LEU A 482 6.70 2.26 16.03
N LYS A 483 5.81 2.37 17.00
CA LYS A 483 4.87 3.48 17.19
C LYS A 483 4.32 3.45 18.61
N THR A 484 3.74 4.55 19.07
CA THR A 484 3.20 4.67 20.43
C THR A 484 2.07 3.66 20.73
N SER A 485 1.29 3.22 19.73
CA SER A 485 0.28 2.17 19.92
C SER A 485 0.83 0.74 20.06
N ASN A 486 2.10 0.53 19.69
CA ASN A 486 2.79 -0.75 19.89
C ASN A 486 3.63 -0.78 21.17
N ILE A 487 3.59 0.27 22.00
CA ILE A 487 4.20 0.31 23.32
C ILE A 487 3.11 0.11 24.38
N LEU A 488 3.11 -1.05 25.04
CA LEU A 488 2.19 -1.34 26.14
C LEU A 488 2.81 -0.93 27.48
N LEU A 489 1.97 -0.66 28.48
CA LEU A 489 2.41 -0.22 29.80
C LEU A 489 1.99 -1.21 30.88
N ASP A 490 2.97 -1.72 31.63
CA ASP A 490 2.72 -2.63 32.76
C ASP A 490 2.06 -1.91 33.95
N MET A 491 1.75 -2.65 35.02
CA MET A 491 1.13 -2.10 36.25
C MET A 491 1.90 -0.92 36.85
N ASN A 492 3.21 -0.85 36.63
CA ASN A 492 4.11 0.18 37.15
C ASN A 492 4.43 1.25 36.10
N MET A 493 3.70 1.30 34.98
CA MET A 493 3.92 2.21 33.85
C MET A 493 5.27 2.01 33.14
N ASN A 494 5.88 0.82 33.24
CA ASN A 494 7.05 0.49 32.44
C ASN A 494 6.65 0.10 31.02
N PRO A 495 7.43 0.52 30.00
CA PRO A 495 7.12 0.22 28.61
C PRO A 495 7.50 -1.22 28.24
N LYS A 496 6.63 -1.84 27.45
CA LYS A 496 6.86 -3.12 26.78
C LYS A 496 6.56 -2.99 25.28
N ILE A 497 7.56 -3.25 24.43
CA ILE A 497 7.41 -3.26 22.98
C ILE A 497 6.63 -4.51 22.56
N SER A 498 5.64 -4.33 21.70
CA SER A 498 4.71 -5.35 21.23
C SER A 498 4.59 -5.35 19.70
N ASP A 499 3.91 -6.36 19.15
CA ASP A 499 3.56 -6.50 17.73
C ASP A 499 4.74 -6.73 16.78
N PHE A 500 5.35 -7.91 16.89
CA PHE A 500 6.48 -8.34 16.08
C PHE A 500 6.08 -8.97 14.72
N GLY A 501 4.81 -8.88 14.32
CA GLY A 501 4.33 -9.49 13.08
C GLY A 501 5.11 -9.07 11.83
N LEU A 502 5.60 -7.82 11.79
CA LEU A 502 6.39 -7.28 10.67
C LEU A 502 7.91 -7.39 10.86
N ALA A 503 8.36 -7.91 12.01
CA ALA A 503 9.76 -7.96 12.37
C ALA A 503 10.57 -8.87 11.44
N ARG A 504 11.87 -8.55 11.30
CA ARG A 504 12.80 -9.30 10.46
C ARG A 504 14.06 -9.65 11.21
N LEU A 505 14.43 -10.92 11.10
CA LEU A 505 15.66 -11.49 11.65
C LEU A 505 16.81 -11.27 10.66
N PHE A 506 17.89 -10.66 11.13
CA PHE A 506 19.15 -10.55 10.40
C PHE A 506 20.16 -11.56 10.95
N GLY A 507 20.89 -12.20 10.04
CA GLY A 507 22.12 -12.92 10.41
C GLY A 507 23.16 -11.95 10.95
N ARG A 508 24.17 -12.45 11.68
CA ARG A 508 25.20 -11.60 12.33
C ARG A 508 25.87 -10.60 11.38
N ASP A 509 26.09 -10.99 10.13
CA ASP A 509 26.77 -10.17 9.11
C ASP A 509 25.81 -9.25 8.32
N GLN A 510 24.50 -9.45 8.44
CA GLN A 510 23.53 -8.64 7.73
C GLN A 510 23.24 -7.34 8.49
N THR A 511 23.51 -6.22 7.84
CA THR A 511 23.33 -4.86 8.39
C THR A 511 22.06 -4.18 7.88
N GLN A 512 21.56 -4.61 6.72
CA GLN A 512 20.44 -3.98 6.02
C GLN A 512 19.65 -5.01 5.20
N GLY A 513 18.36 -4.74 5.00
CA GLY A 513 17.47 -5.49 4.14
C GLY A 513 16.75 -4.57 3.17
N VAL A 514 16.34 -5.10 2.02
CA VAL A 514 15.54 -4.37 1.02
C VAL A 514 14.27 -5.16 0.78
N THR A 515 13.13 -4.47 0.74
CA THR A 515 11.82 -5.06 0.46
C THR A 515 11.11 -4.27 -0.64
N ASN A 516 10.38 -4.97 -1.50
CA ASN A 516 9.49 -4.36 -2.49
C ASN A 516 8.12 -3.99 -1.90
N HIS A 517 7.85 -4.45 -0.67
CA HIS A 517 6.62 -4.17 0.07
C HIS A 517 6.96 -3.40 1.34
N VAL A 518 6.78 -2.08 1.28
CA VAL A 518 6.91 -1.18 2.43
C VAL A 518 5.65 -1.34 3.28
N VAL A 519 5.86 -1.77 4.51
CA VAL A 519 4.83 -2.03 5.52
C VAL A 519 5.23 -1.36 6.83
N GLY A 520 4.25 -0.93 7.60
CA GLY A 520 4.46 -0.16 8.83
C GLY A 520 3.58 1.08 8.83
N THR A 521 3.70 1.87 9.89
CA THR A 521 2.81 3.02 10.11
C THR A 521 3.41 4.31 9.57
N TYR A 522 2.68 4.97 8.67
CA TYR A 522 3.10 6.25 8.08
C TYR A 522 3.34 7.30 9.18
N GLY A 523 4.39 8.10 9.01
CA GLY A 523 4.85 9.07 10.01
C GLY A 523 5.94 8.57 10.95
N TYR A 524 6.01 7.25 11.19
CA TYR A 524 7.12 6.63 11.92
C TYR A 524 8.15 5.99 10.99
N MET A 525 7.82 5.81 9.71
CA MET A 525 8.68 5.17 8.73
C MET A 525 9.82 6.09 8.28
N ALA A 526 11.04 5.54 8.28
CA ALA A 526 12.23 6.25 7.84
C ALA A 526 12.21 6.57 6.32
N PRO A 527 12.83 7.68 5.87
CA PRO A 527 12.81 8.11 4.48
C PRO A 527 13.38 7.09 3.49
N GLU A 528 14.50 6.45 3.83
CA GLU A 528 15.14 5.43 3.00
C GLU A 528 14.27 4.17 2.88
N TYR A 529 13.44 3.91 3.89
CA TYR A 529 12.50 2.81 3.88
C TYR A 529 11.29 3.12 2.99
N LEU A 530 10.75 4.34 3.08
CA LEU A 530 9.66 4.81 2.22
C LEU A 530 10.06 4.89 0.74
N THR A 531 11.27 5.39 0.46
CA THR A 531 11.71 5.70 -0.90
C THR A 531 12.36 4.51 -1.62
N ARG A 532 13.11 3.68 -0.89
CA ARG A 532 13.91 2.60 -1.48
C ARG A 532 13.51 1.22 -0.97
N GLY A 533 12.55 1.11 -0.05
CA GLY A 533 12.22 -0.15 0.61
C GLY A 533 13.36 -0.68 1.50
N SER A 534 14.34 0.15 1.79
CA SER A 534 15.52 -0.20 2.57
C SER A 534 15.22 -0.10 4.07
N TYR A 535 15.33 -1.19 4.82
CA TYR A 535 15.17 -1.19 6.26
C TYR A 535 16.41 -1.74 6.96
N SER A 536 16.69 -1.18 8.14
CA SER A 536 17.78 -1.62 9.02
C SER A 536 17.43 -1.26 10.46
N VAL A 537 18.32 -1.58 11.39
CA VAL A 537 18.23 -1.07 12.77
C VAL A 537 18.13 0.46 12.82
N LYS A 538 18.70 1.18 11.85
CA LYS A 538 18.61 2.65 11.76
C LYS A 538 17.22 3.16 11.35
N SER A 539 16.42 2.31 10.72
CA SER A 539 15.03 2.65 10.39
C SER A 539 14.16 2.57 11.66
N ASP A 540 14.41 1.60 12.55
CA ASP A 540 13.79 1.56 13.88
C ASP A 540 14.23 2.74 14.77
N VAL A 541 15.51 3.14 14.69
CA VAL A 541 16.02 4.34 15.39
C VAL A 541 15.25 5.59 14.96
N PHE A 542 14.94 5.73 13.67
CA PHE A 542 14.11 6.85 13.19
C PHE A 542 12.73 6.84 13.83
N SER A 543 12.05 5.69 13.82
CA SER A 543 10.73 5.53 14.46
C SER A 543 10.79 5.84 15.96
N PHE A 544 11.86 5.43 16.65
CA PHE A 544 12.12 5.78 18.04
C PHE A 544 12.24 7.30 18.24
N GLY A 545 12.99 7.98 17.37
CA GLY A 545 13.13 9.43 17.41
C GLY A 545 11.79 10.15 17.31
N VAL A 546 10.91 9.72 16.39
CA VAL A 546 9.53 10.23 16.27
C VAL A 546 8.77 10.04 17.59
N MET A 547 8.80 8.82 18.18
CA MET A 547 8.13 8.54 19.45
C MET A 547 8.65 9.42 20.60
N VAL A 548 9.96 9.65 20.69
CA VAL A 548 10.54 10.54 21.71
C VAL A 548 9.96 11.94 21.60
N LEU A 549 9.85 12.48 20.38
CA LEU A 549 9.29 13.80 20.15
C LEU A 549 7.79 13.84 20.47
N GLU A 550 7.02 12.79 20.16
CA GLU A 550 5.61 12.69 20.57
C GLU A 550 5.46 12.64 22.09
N ILE A 551 6.30 11.86 22.78
CA ILE A 551 6.27 11.73 24.24
C ILE A 551 6.59 13.06 24.92
N VAL A 552 7.59 13.80 24.44
CA VAL A 552 7.97 15.10 25.04
C VAL A 552 6.95 16.18 24.74
N THR A 553 6.40 16.22 23.52
CA THR A 553 5.47 17.28 23.11
C THR A 553 4.02 17.01 23.49
N GLY A 554 3.66 15.75 23.76
CA GLY A 554 2.27 15.32 23.94
C GLY A 554 1.42 15.50 22.68
N LYS A 555 2.05 15.80 21.53
CA LYS A 555 1.39 16.01 20.24
C LYS A 555 1.52 14.75 19.40
N LYS A 556 0.43 14.33 18.79
CA LYS A 556 0.43 13.21 17.85
C LYS A 556 0.98 13.69 16.51
N HIS A 557 1.79 12.87 15.84
CA HIS A 557 2.34 13.17 14.52
C HIS A 557 1.26 13.56 13.47
N ASN A 558 0.01 13.09 13.64
CA ASN A 558 -1.18 13.47 12.84
C ASN A 558 -2.29 14.16 13.66
N GLY A 559 -1.97 14.79 14.79
CA GLY A 559 -2.95 15.40 15.68
C GLY A 559 -3.48 16.74 15.16
N ARG A 560 -4.80 16.84 14.96
CA ARG A 560 -5.50 18.13 15.00
C ARG A 560 -5.34 18.71 16.40
N HIS A 561 -4.90 19.96 16.50
CA HIS A 561 -5.08 20.74 17.72
C HIS A 561 -6.54 21.14 17.80
N ASP A 562 -7.29 20.51 18.70
CA ASP A 562 -8.52 21.07 19.24
C ASP A 562 -8.14 22.02 20.38
N ASP A 563 -7.64 23.20 20.03
CA ASP A 563 -7.86 24.37 20.87
C ASP A 563 -7.74 25.65 20.02
N ASP A 564 -8.77 26.49 20.15
CA ASP A 564 -8.91 27.82 19.55
C ASP A 564 -8.89 27.90 18.01
N GLY A 565 -10.02 27.60 17.36
CA GLY A 565 -10.65 28.30 16.20
C GLY A 565 -9.83 28.82 15.00
N ARG A 566 -8.51 28.64 14.96
CA ARG A 566 -7.55 29.23 14.05
C ARG A 566 -6.89 28.10 13.30
N ARG A 567 -7.35 27.91 12.06
CA ARG A 567 -6.76 26.99 11.09
C ARG A 567 -5.28 27.32 10.91
N SER A 568 -4.42 26.53 11.53
CA SER A 568 -3.05 26.32 11.06
C SER A 568 -3.01 24.96 10.37
N PRO A 569 -2.35 24.80 9.22
CA PRO A 569 -2.05 23.48 8.66
C PRO A 569 -1.42 22.65 9.77
N ALA A 570 -1.85 21.40 9.98
CA ALA A 570 -1.22 20.51 10.95
C ALA A 570 0.28 20.46 10.62
N GLN A 571 1.09 21.16 11.42
CA GLN A 571 2.52 21.22 11.20
C GLN A 571 3.06 19.85 11.61
N ASP A 572 3.69 19.15 10.66
CA ASP A 572 4.41 17.91 10.93
C ASP A 572 5.28 18.08 12.18
N ILE A 573 5.18 17.15 13.14
CA ILE A 573 5.83 17.24 14.45
C ILE A 573 7.34 17.46 14.33
N LEU A 574 7.98 16.86 13.30
CA LEU A 574 9.41 17.02 13.05
C LEU A 574 9.72 18.47 12.66
N SER A 575 8.91 19.02 11.75
CA SER A 575 9.00 20.42 11.33
C SER A 575 8.73 21.39 12.49
N PHE A 576 7.72 21.13 13.30
CA PHE A 576 7.39 21.93 14.49
C PHE A 576 8.57 21.96 15.48
N VAL A 577 9.07 20.79 15.89
CA VAL A 577 10.19 20.71 16.84
C VAL A 577 11.45 21.36 16.27
N TRP A 578 11.75 21.14 14.98
CA TRP A 578 12.95 21.68 14.34
C TRP A 578 12.95 23.21 14.24
N GLU A 579 11.81 23.82 13.88
CA GLU A 579 11.68 25.28 13.82
C GLU A 579 11.90 25.91 15.20
N HIS A 580 11.29 25.34 16.25
CA HIS A 580 11.49 25.82 17.61
C HIS A 580 12.92 25.60 18.11
N TRP A 581 13.52 24.45 17.80
CA TRP A 581 14.92 24.14 18.15
C TRP A 581 15.91 25.14 17.53
N THR A 582 15.76 25.41 16.23
CA THR A 582 16.67 26.31 15.49
C THR A 582 16.45 27.79 15.81
N ALA A 583 15.24 28.18 16.18
CA ALA A 583 14.94 29.53 16.67
C ALA A 583 15.50 29.81 18.08
N GLY A 584 16.10 28.82 18.75
CA GLY A 584 16.52 28.93 20.14
C GLY A 584 15.34 29.07 21.11
N ALA A 585 14.15 28.62 20.69
CA ALA A 585 12.93 28.72 21.50
C ALA A 585 13.05 27.89 22.78
N VAL A 586 12.45 28.40 23.84
CA VAL A 586 12.50 27.86 25.20
C VAL A 586 11.73 26.52 25.26
N PRO A 587 12.15 25.51 26.05
CA PRO A 587 11.50 24.19 26.13
C PRO A 587 10.00 24.25 26.35
N GLU A 588 9.50 25.26 27.06
CA GLU A 588 8.09 25.52 27.34
C GLU A 588 7.22 25.62 26.07
N ALA A 589 7.80 25.97 24.91
CA ALA A 589 7.09 26.00 23.64
C ALA A 589 6.96 24.60 22.99
N ILE A 590 7.90 23.68 23.29
CA ILE A 590 7.98 22.33 22.70
C ILE A 590 7.30 21.29 23.60
N VAL A 591 7.40 21.50 24.91
CA VAL A 591 7.04 20.57 25.98
C VAL A 591 5.54 20.55 26.23
N ASP A 592 4.99 19.37 26.43
CA ASP A 592 3.61 19.19 26.87
C ASP A 592 3.36 19.89 28.22
N PRO A 593 2.45 20.89 28.29
CA PRO A 593 2.12 21.60 29.52
C PRO A 593 1.62 20.67 30.65
N ARG A 594 1.10 19.49 30.31
CA ARG A 594 0.58 18.49 31.26
C ARG A 594 1.69 17.67 31.94
N MET A 595 2.97 17.85 31.59
CA MET A 595 4.10 17.16 32.26
C MET A 595 4.42 17.70 33.67
N GLY A 596 3.73 18.77 34.10
CA GLY A 596 3.96 19.42 35.39
C GLY A 596 5.21 20.31 35.38
N THR A 597 5.64 20.80 36.54
CA THR A 597 6.78 21.73 36.68
C THR A 597 8.03 21.11 37.31
N GLY A 598 7.99 19.81 37.63
CA GLY A 598 9.02 19.11 38.41
C GLY A 598 10.19 18.54 37.60
N PHE A 599 10.39 18.95 36.35
CA PHE A 599 11.44 18.41 35.48
C PHE A 599 12.63 19.34 35.34
N SER A 600 13.84 18.78 35.21
CA SER A 600 15.00 19.58 34.83
C SER A 600 14.90 19.95 33.35
N ARG A 601 15.03 21.25 33.06
CA ARG A 601 15.05 21.78 31.70
C ARG A 601 16.14 21.12 30.84
N SER A 602 17.27 20.76 31.44
CA SER A 602 18.37 20.05 30.76
C SER A 602 17.92 18.69 30.23
N ASP A 603 17.16 17.95 31.02
CA ASP A 603 16.83 16.55 30.72
C ASP A 603 15.83 16.48 29.57
N VAL A 604 14.88 17.42 29.56
CA VAL A 604 13.90 17.51 28.48
C VAL A 604 14.56 17.95 27.17
N LEU A 605 15.42 18.96 27.22
CA LEU A 605 16.21 19.38 26.06
C LEU A 605 17.09 18.25 25.54
N ARG A 606 17.67 17.45 26.44
CA ARG A 606 18.47 16.29 26.09
C ARG A 606 17.65 15.25 25.34
N CYS A 607 16.42 14.94 25.79
CA CYS A 607 15.50 14.05 25.07
C CYS A 607 15.14 14.61 23.68
N VAL A 608 14.83 15.90 23.56
CA VAL A 608 14.54 16.55 22.26
C VAL A 608 15.74 16.45 21.33
N HIS A 609 16.95 16.75 21.82
CA HIS A 609 18.20 16.66 21.08
C HIS A 609 18.43 15.24 20.57
N ILE A 610 18.31 14.24 21.45
CA ILE A 610 18.43 12.82 21.07
C ILE A 610 17.36 12.43 20.05
N GLY A 611 16.11 12.87 20.24
CA GLY A 611 15.03 12.67 19.27
C GLY A 611 15.38 13.20 17.89
N LEU A 612 15.93 14.43 17.82
CA LEU A 612 16.40 15.05 16.57
C LEU A 612 17.56 14.27 15.93
N LEU A 613 18.53 13.78 16.71
CA LEU A 613 19.62 12.93 16.22
C LEU A 613 19.11 11.59 15.67
N CYS A 614 18.01 11.07 16.20
CA CYS A 614 17.41 9.82 15.72
C CYS A 614 16.66 9.99 14.39
N VAL A 615 16.12 11.18 14.08
CA VAL A 615 15.29 11.44 12.87
C VAL A 615 16.07 12.08 11.70
N GLN A 616 17.39 11.94 11.68
CA GLN A 616 18.23 12.45 10.59
C GLN A 616 17.90 11.77 9.25
N GLU A 617 18.05 12.50 8.14
CA GLU A 617 17.74 11.96 6.80
C GLU A 617 18.65 10.80 6.43
N ASP A 618 19.97 10.95 6.58
CA ASP A 618 20.93 9.87 6.35
C ASP A 618 20.91 8.87 7.53
N PRO A 619 20.66 7.57 7.29
CA PRO A 619 20.78 6.53 8.31
C PRO A 619 22.16 6.45 8.99
N ALA A 620 23.22 6.88 8.33
CA ALA A 620 24.58 6.89 8.88
C ALA A 620 24.72 7.88 10.05
N ASP A 621 24.01 9.00 9.98
CA ASP A 621 24.07 10.06 11.00
C ASP A 621 23.24 9.73 12.26
N ARG A 622 22.33 8.76 12.15
CA ARG A 622 21.52 8.30 13.29
C ARG A 622 22.37 7.47 14.27
N PRO A 623 22.25 7.70 15.59
CA PRO A 623 22.98 6.92 16.58
C PRO A 623 22.52 5.45 16.61
N VAL A 624 23.37 4.57 17.12
CA VAL A 624 22.95 3.20 17.50
C VAL A 624 22.26 3.23 18.87
N MET A 625 21.44 2.23 19.18
CA MET A 625 20.59 2.28 20.38
C MET A 625 21.39 2.19 21.69
N SER A 626 22.53 1.49 21.73
CA SER A 626 23.44 1.57 22.88
C SER A 626 23.99 2.98 23.13
N SER A 627 24.29 3.72 22.08
CA SER A 627 24.67 5.13 22.19
C SER A 627 23.50 5.97 22.67
N VAL A 628 22.28 5.73 22.20
CA VAL A 628 21.07 6.41 22.69
C VAL A 628 20.87 6.18 24.19
N VAL A 629 20.98 4.93 24.65
CA VAL A 629 20.86 4.58 26.08
C VAL A 629 21.94 5.28 26.91
N MET A 630 23.18 5.33 26.42
CA MET A 630 24.27 6.06 27.10
C MET A 630 24.00 7.56 27.14
N MET A 631 23.53 8.15 26.02
CA MET A 631 23.17 9.55 25.95
C MET A 631 22.03 9.87 26.91
N LEU A 632 21.01 9.03 27.04
CA LEU A 632 19.90 9.23 27.99
C LEU A 632 20.33 9.11 29.47
N GLY A 633 21.33 8.28 29.78
CA GLY A 633 21.74 7.96 31.14
C GLY A 633 22.93 8.73 31.70
N SER A 634 23.56 9.61 30.92
CA SER A 634 24.77 10.33 31.33
C SER A 634 24.81 11.76 30.78
N ASP A 635 24.91 12.75 31.66
CA ASP A 635 25.02 14.18 31.29
C ASP A 635 26.40 14.56 30.75
N THR A 636 27.41 13.70 30.92
CA THR A 636 28.80 13.98 30.51
C THR A 636 29.07 13.68 29.05
N VAL A 637 28.16 13.00 28.35
CA VAL A 637 28.33 12.68 26.92
C VAL A 637 27.99 13.91 26.09
N SER A 638 28.99 14.43 25.38
CA SER A 638 28.83 15.51 24.39
C SER A 638 28.02 15.02 23.19
N LEU A 639 26.93 15.73 22.90
CA LEU A 639 26.03 15.42 21.79
C LEU A 639 26.42 16.25 20.56
N ARG A 640 26.49 15.61 19.39
CA ARG A 640 26.68 16.32 18.11
C ARG A 640 25.47 17.19 17.81
N ASN A 641 25.66 18.31 17.11
CA ASN A 641 24.53 19.13 16.67
C ASN A 641 23.71 18.35 15.61
N PRO A 642 22.37 18.24 15.77
CA PRO A 642 21.53 17.64 14.76
C PRO A 642 21.45 18.54 13.52
N SER A 643 21.29 17.94 12.35
CA SER A 643 20.90 18.62 11.12
C SER A 643 19.38 18.60 10.98
N SER A 644 18.85 19.31 9.96
CA SER A 644 17.41 19.34 9.73
C SER A 644 16.85 17.92 9.56
N PRO A 645 15.74 17.58 10.25
CA PRO A 645 15.09 16.28 10.09
C PRO A 645 14.71 16.03 8.64
N ALA A 646 14.58 14.76 8.30
CA ALA A 646 14.03 14.38 7.00
C ALA A 646 12.67 15.04 6.77
N PHE A 647 12.36 15.36 5.51
CA PHE A 647 11.11 16.00 5.05
C PHE A 647 10.93 17.50 5.40
N TYR A 648 11.85 18.12 6.14
CA TYR A 648 11.81 19.56 6.40
C TYR A 648 11.95 20.38 5.10
N GLY A 649 11.05 21.35 4.87
CA GLY A 649 11.12 22.31 3.74
C GLY A 649 10.46 21.88 2.41
N ARG A 650 10.01 20.62 2.24
CA ARG A 650 9.40 20.16 0.98
C ARG A 650 8.04 20.80 0.63
N ASN A 651 7.39 21.46 1.58
CA ASN A 651 6.10 22.14 1.39
C ASN A 651 6.20 23.67 1.21
N ARG A 652 7.40 24.27 1.22
CA ARG A 652 7.57 25.70 0.94
C ARG A 652 7.80 25.93 -0.56
N ILE A 653 6.73 25.91 -1.35
CA ILE A 653 6.74 26.59 -2.65
C ILE A 653 6.85 28.08 -2.35
N SER A 654 8.03 28.66 -2.60
CA SER A 654 8.21 30.10 -2.55
C SER A 654 7.29 30.76 -3.58
N PRO A 655 6.53 31.82 -3.23
CA PRO A 655 5.84 32.61 -4.23
C PRO A 655 6.93 33.33 -5.03
N THR A 656 7.06 32.96 -6.30
CA THR A 656 7.87 33.69 -7.27
C THR A 656 7.41 35.15 -7.28
N SER A 657 8.27 36.06 -6.83
CA SER A 657 8.11 37.49 -7.00
C SER A 657 8.10 37.80 -8.50
N SER A 658 6.92 38.09 -9.04
CA SER A 658 6.80 38.70 -10.36
C SER A 658 7.30 40.14 -10.26
N THR A 659 8.53 40.37 -10.74
CA THR A 659 9.06 41.72 -10.99
C THR A 659 8.24 42.34 -12.10
N SER A 660 7.34 43.27 -11.78
CA SER A 660 6.71 44.13 -12.77
C SER A 660 7.70 45.22 -13.18
N SER A 661 8.29 45.08 -14.36
CA SER A 661 8.97 46.17 -15.06
C SER A 661 7.93 47.19 -15.50
N GLY A 662 7.92 48.36 -14.86
CA GLY A 662 7.18 49.52 -15.33
C GLY A 662 7.93 50.19 -16.48
N GLU A 663 7.33 50.21 -17.66
CA GLU A 663 7.71 51.10 -18.75
C GLU A 663 6.99 52.43 -18.59
N TYR A 664 7.78 53.50 -18.37
CA TYR A 664 7.37 54.87 -18.59
C TYR A 664 7.42 55.16 -20.10
N THR A 665 6.28 55.51 -20.70
CA THR A 665 6.26 56.22 -21.99
C THR A 665 5.91 57.68 -21.76
N ALA A 666 6.86 58.56 -22.06
CA ALA A 666 6.62 59.97 -22.30
C ALA A 666 6.04 60.14 -23.72
N GLY A 667 5.00 60.96 -23.84
CA GLY A 667 4.32 61.31 -25.07
C GLY A 667 2.99 61.97 -24.79
#